data_AF-A0A514LIC5-F1
#
_entry.id   AF-A0A514LIC5-F1
#
_cell.length_a   1.000
_cell.length_b   1.000
_cell.length_c   1.000
_cell.angle_alpha   90.00
_cell.angle_beta   90.00
_cell.angle_gamma   90.00
#
_symmetry.space_group_name_H-M   'P 1'
#
loop_
_entity.id
_entity.type
_entity.pdbx_description
1 polymer ?
#
loop_
_entity_poly.entity_id
_entity_poly.type
_entity_poly.pdbx_seq_one_letter_code
_entity_poly.pdbx_strand_id
1 'polypeptide(L)'
;MKLRKKTICPFFASFLAAVLIVGTSLPASAVEEIAESANESEKDTLIDVEPTVFNDSLEEVLISSELEEKKDQLRLYLRDYETEELLGLIENYDDVEAEHHEHQWDLTVEDVDGEETKEIDDGHYYIEIIVEEDDEEAFYQREEILVHSDEPEVQLDKEMDEGIYHTEENVIQGQIDSPLSEFDIIEDAPDVHVTLEQDEEVYHEDTLSLSEDSEFEINDVLQEGLSTLSIGTTDAANNQGAEQFEIELEQEEDIKDDEETDEDVGKEEEGTEQEEQDQEELEQQEQQEQQEQQEPKEKNTEDQENKSTKDIESQEEQTFQVQSNEQYQDGDSGEHVVELKLDLTTLGFGNFPSEPSTFYGSVTAGVVEDFQAHYGLEVTGKADEGTLDKIEEVQASPYQDGESGEDVVELKEDLTALGFGNFPSSPSTVYGSVTEGVVQDFQEAQGLPVSGIADEITLATISDLLAPPYQDGDSGEHIIELKQDLTALGFGNFPSSPSTVYGSVTAGVVEDFQTYYDLEVTGNADEATLEKMEEVFASSYQDGNSGDDVVALKEDLTTLGFGSFPSDPSTVYGSVTEGVVKDFQEAQGLPVSGIADEITLATISDLLAPPYQDGDRGEHIVDLKRDLTALGFGNFPSEPSVNYGSVTAGVVEDFQAYYGLEVTGIADEATLEKMEEVFASSYQDGNSGDDVVALKEDLTTLGFGNFPSDPSTVYGSVTEGVVKDFQEAQGLPVSGIADEITLATISDLLAPPYQDGDSGEHIVELKQNLTALGFGNFPSDPSTVYGSVTAGVVEGFQAYYGLEATGIADEATLEKMEDVHASPYQNGNSGDDVVALKENLTTLGFGNFPSSPSTVYGSVTEGVVKDFQAYYGLITNGIVDDRTSTKLDEILASPYQDGNSGDYVVELKEDLTALGFGNFPSSPSTVYGSVTEGVVEDFQSAHGLPVSGIADERTLAAISEAFEPYIGYVDADISLNVREGPGTSYDQVSSIPRGEQITIVHEIDGWYRIQHDDVSGPTYVSGSLVTNGNPDDQVQIFIDPGHGAHDSGGTGNGLLEKDVVLDISLHAAEVLEEEYHGVDVMMSRTTDEFIELQDRAAMANDWGADYFVSVHNNAFNGSASGFESFIFNGNVSNTTIEKQQEVHQYIANELDANDRGMKQENFSVLRNTTMSAILLELLFIDNAVDAETLGSAEGRDELGRITADALAHAWDLDRR
;
A
#
# COMPACT_ATOMS: atom_id res chain seq x y z
N MET A 1 -9.46 -49.90 8.93
CA MET A 1 -8.52 -51.06 9.02
C MET A 1 -7.31 -50.67 8.17
N LYS A 2 -6.09 -50.56 8.73
CA LYS A 2 -4.98 -51.56 8.58
C LYS A 2 -4.74 -51.96 7.11
N LEU A 3 -3.57 -51.79 6.46
CA LEU A 3 -2.16 -51.39 6.77
C LEU A 3 -1.58 -50.71 5.48
N ARG A 4 -0.78 -49.63 5.48
CA ARG A 4 0.68 -49.45 5.80
C ARG A 4 1.68 -49.74 4.64
N LYS A 5 2.59 -48.77 4.35
CA LYS A 5 3.95 -48.78 3.65
C LYS A 5 4.04 -47.93 2.35
N LYS A 6 4.89 -46.87 2.30
CA LYS A 6 6.34 -46.76 1.91
C LYS A 6 6.57 -46.70 0.37
N THR A 7 7.46 -45.91 -0.26
CA THR A 7 8.47 -44.83 0.06
C THR A 7 8.98 -44.25 -1.30
N ILE A 8 9.76 -43.15 -1.32
CA ILE A 8 10.84 -42.75 -2.31
C ILE A 8 10.62 -41.39 -3.04
N CYS A 9 11.69 -40.57 -3.08
CA CYS A 9 11.95 -39.26 -3.76
C CYS A 9 12.90 -39.52 -4.99
N PRO A 10 13.10 -38.69 -6.07
CA PRO A 10 13.87 -37.40 -6.02
C PRO A 10 13.79 -36.34 -7.20
N PHE A 11 14.31 -35.10 -6.96
CA PHE A 11 15.15 -34.15 -7.77
C PHE A 11 15.03 -33.76 -9.30
N PHE A 12 15.36 -32.46 -9.56
CA PHE A 12 16.13 -31.80 -10.68
C PHE A 12 15.50 -31.09 -11.94
N ALA A 13 15.47 -29.72 -11.91
CA ALA A 13 16.12 -28.67 -12.76
C ALA A 13 15.89 -28.36 -14.30
N SER A 14 15.57 -27.06 -14.57
CA SER A 14 16.22 -26.02 -15.47
C SER A 14 16.11 -25.88 -17.03
N PHE A 15 15.66 -24.67 -17.45
CA PHE A 15 16.17 -23.69 -18.49
C PHE A 15 15.94 -23.76 -20.06
N LEU A 16 15.30 -22.68 -20.59
CA LEU A 16 15.62 -21.74 -21.73
C LEU A 16 15.38 -21.96 -23.28
N ALA A 17 14.63 -20.98 -23.86
CA ALA A 17 14.69 -20.22 -25.16
C ALA A 17 14.73 -20.80 -26.62
N ALA A 18 13.96 -20.19 -27.57
CA ALA A 18 14.44 -19.31 -28.68
C ALA A 18 13.50 -19.05 -29.94
N VAL A 19 13.48 -17.77 -30.38
CA VAL A 19 12.86 -16.94 -31.48
C VAL A 19 12.90 -17.38 -32.99
N LEU A 20 11.97 -16.89 -33.90
CA LEU A 20 12.26 -16.46 -35.34
C LEU A 20 11.12 -15.84 -36.27
N ILE A 21 11.11 -14.50 -36.50
CA ILE A 21 11.03 -13.61 -37.75
C ILE A 21 10.02 -13.80 -38.95
N VAL A 22 9.45 -12.68 -39.52
CA VAL A 22 9.55 -12.15 -40.96
C VAL A 22 8.58 -10.98 -41.35
N GLY A 23 9.12 -9.76 -41.64
CA GLY A 23 8.88 -8.86 -42.82
C GLY A 23 7.58 -8.02 -43.05
N THR A 24 7.46 -6.98 -43.93
CA THR A 24 8.39 -6.15 -44.77
C THR A 24 7.82 -4.78 -45.32
N SER A 25 8.56 -3.66 -45.16
CA SER A 25 8.77 -2.47 -46.06
C SER A 25 7.65 -1.48 -46.58
N LEU A 26 7.70 -0.21 -46.10
CA LEU A 26 7.82 1.13 -46.78
C LEU A 26 6.88 1.59 -47.95
N PRO A 27 6.68 2.94 -48.20
CA PRO A 27 6.84 4.14 -47.34
C PRO A 27 5.66 5.16 -47.38
N ALA A 28 5.63 6.11 -46.44
CA ALA A 28 4.64 7.20 -46.33
C ALA A 28 5.06 8.53 -47.01
N SER A 29 4.10 9.47 -47.14
CA SER A 29 4.40 10.89 -47.32
C SER A 29 3.32 11.81 -46.71
N ALA A 30 3.52 12.20 -45.45
CA ALA A 30 3.12 13.45 -44.76
C ALA A 30 1.64 13.91 -44.89
N VAL A 31 0.87 14.21 -43.82
CA VAL A 31 1.22 14.78 -42.50
C VAL A 31 0.15 14.38 -41.46
N GLU A 32 0.51 13.84 -40.30
CA GLU A 32 -0.17 13.91 -38.97
C GLU A 32 0.59 13.00 -37.99
N GLU A 33 1.31 13.55 -37.00
CA GLU A 33 2.12 12.76 -36.03
C GLU A 33 2.61 13.61 -34.83
N ILE A 34 2.98 12.92 -33.73
CA ILE A 34 3.51 13.35 -32.40
C ILE A 34 2.46 13.38 -31.27
N ALA A 35 2.77 12.59 -30.21
CA ALA A 35 2.07 12.43 -28.92
C ALA A 35 0.83 11.49 -28.86
N GLU A 36 0.97 10.25 -29.34
CA GLU A 36 0.24 9.07 -28.82
C GLU A 36 0.82 7.75 -29.41
N SER A 37 1.86 7.17 -28.78
CA SER A 37 2.26 5.73 -28.87
C SER A 37 3.64 5.52 -28.22
N ALA A 38 3.67 5.09 -26.95
CA ALA A 38 4.86 4.56 -26.28
C ALA A 38 4.43 3.72 -25.07
N ASN A 39 3.70 2.63 -25.32
CA ASN A 39 3.53 1.54 -24.35
C ASN A 39 3.36 0.21 -25.10
N GLU A 40 4.42 -0.18 -25.80
CA GLU A 40 4.60 -1.52 -26.38
C GLU A 40 6.11 -1.76 -26.57
N SER A 41 6.83 -1.74 -25.44
CA SER A 41 8.15 -2.32 -25.28
C SER A 41 8.31 -2.67 -23.81
N GLU A 42 8.48 -3.96 -23.51
CA GLU A 42 9.29 -4.35 -22.36
C GLU A 42 10.62 -3.60 -22.52
N LYS A 43 10.95 -2.71 -21.57
CA LYS A 43 12.28 -2.13 -21.52
C LYS A 43 13.15 -3.18 -20.87
N ASP A 44 14.02 -3.82 -21.65
CA ASP A 44 15.06 -4.67 -21.10
C ASP A 44 15.85 -3.87 -20.06
N THR A 45 15.97 -4.44 -18.86
CA THR A 45 16.75 -3.93 -17.73
C THR A 45 18.21 -3.77 -18.18
N LEU A 46 18.69 -2.53 -18.28
CA LEU A 46 20.01 -2.22 -18.87
C LEU A 46 21.17 -2.42 -17.89
N ILE A 47 20.89 -2.38 -16.59
CA ILE A 47 21.83 -2.57 -15.50
C ILE A 47 21.21 -3.47 -14.45
N ASP A 48 21.98 -4.40 -13.92
CA ASP A 48 21.58 -5.36 -12.90
C ASP A 48 22.72 -5.49 -11.89
N VAL A 49 22.40 -5.60 -10.59
CA VAL A 49 23.38 -5.53 -9.49
C VAL A 49 23.15 -6.67 -8.52
N GLU A 50 24.06 -7.65 -8.51
CA GLU A 50 23.98 -8.81 -7.61
C GLU A 50 25.16 -8.83 -6.61
N PRO A 51 24.90 -8.87 -5.29
CA PRO A 51 23.61 -8.63 -4.62
C PRO A 51 23.27 -7.13 -4.54
N THR A 52 21.97 -6.81 -4.37
CA THR A 52 21.51 -5.45 -4.07
C THR A 52 21.70 -5.07 -2.59
N VAL A 53 21.63 -6.04 -1.67
CA VAL A 53 21.81 -5.84 -0.22
C VAL A 53 23.03 -6.63 0.25
N PHE A 54 23.96 -5.97 0.93
CA PHE A 54 25.23 -6.58 1.38
C PHE A 54 25.89 -5.78 2.50
N ASN A 55 26.86 -6.40 3.18
CA ASN A 55 27.71 -5.73 4.18
C ASN A 55 29.10 -5.33 3.63
N ASP A 56 29.83 -4.50 4.37
CA ASP A 56 31.19 -4.05 4.02
C ASP A 56 32.23 -5.19 3.89
N SER A 57 31.87 -6.40 4.34
CA SER A 57 32.73 -7.59 4.34
C SER A 57 32.66 -8.40 3.04
N LEU A 58 31.67 -8.13 2.17
CA LEU A 58 31.60 -8.68 0.82
C LEU A 58 32.64 -7.98 -0.07
N GLU A 59 33.75 -8.68 -0.33
CA GLU A 59 34.94 -8.11 -1.00
C GLU A 59 34.69 -7.57 -2.44
N GLU A 60 33.63 -7.99 -3.14
CA GLU A 60 33.31 -7.61 -4.53
C GLU A 60 31.78 -7.70 -4.80
N VAL A 61 31.16 -6.65 -5.36
CA VAL A 61 29.76 -6.65 -5.88
C VAL A 61 29.75 -6.73 -7.40
N LEU A 62 28.83 -7.49 -8.01
CA LEU A 62 28.76 -7.63 -9.47
C LEU A 62 27.73 -6.67 -10.06
N ILE A 63 28.20 -5.65 -10.77
CA ILE A 63 27.37 -4.81 -11.63
C ILE A 63 27.45 -5.38 -13.04
N SER A 64 26.31 -5.74 -13.63
CA SER A 64 26.22 -6.20 -15.00
C SER A 64 25.37 -5.25 -15.85
N SER A 65 25.62 -5.18 -17.15
CA SER A 65 24.84 -4.34 -18.06
C SER A 65 24.82 -4.91 -19.48
N GLU A 66 23.64 -5.05 -20.07
CA GLU A 66 23.46 -5.57 -21.43
C GLU A 66 23.10 -4.44 -22.41
N LEU A 67 23.82 -4.35 -23.53
CA LEU A 67 23.61 -3.31 -24.56
C LEU A 67 23.21 -3.93 -25.90
N GLU A 68 22.01 -3.59 -26.40
CA GLU A 68 21.54 -4.04 -27.73
C GLU A 68 22.35 -3.48 -28.91
N GLU A 69 22.86 -2.25 -28.79
CA GLU A 69 23.61 -1.53 -29.84
C GLU A 69 24.87 -0.86 -29.28
N LYS A 70 25.89 -0.66 -30.15
CA LYS A 70 27.18 -0.05 -29.78
C LYS A 70 26.98 1.41 -29.35
N LYS A 71 27.56 1.80 -28.22
CA LYS A 71 27.48 3.14 -27.63
C LYS A 71 28.82 3.87 -27.66
N ASP A 72 28.79 5.20 -27.65
CA ASP A 72 30.02 6.00 -27.62
C ASP A 72 30.63 6.00 -26.20
N GLN A 73 29.80 6.09 -25.15
CA GLN A 73 30.24 6.09 -23.77
C GLN A 73 29.16 5.54 -22.80
N LEU A 74 29.59 4.78 -21.78
CA LEU A 74 28.79 4.28 -20.67
C LEU A 74 29.50 4.65 -19.36
N ARG A 75 28.80 5.29 -18.42
CA ARG A 75 29.31 5.65 -17.09
C ARG A 75 28.42 5.08 -16.00
N LEU A 76 29.03 4.49 -14.98
CA LEU A 76 28.38 4.05 -13.76
C LEU A 76 28.69 5.07 -12.65
N TYR A 77 27.67 5.60 -11.99
CA TYR A 77 27.80 6.57 -10.92
C TYR A 77 27.13 6.07 -9.65
N LEU A 78 27.65 6.48 -8.49
CA LEU A 78 26.98 6.29 -7.21
C LEU A 78 26.31 7.59 -6.75
N ARG A 79 25.07 7.48 -6.27
CA ARG A 79 24.37 8.56 -5.57
C ARG A 79 23.91 8.12 -4.19
N ASP A 80 23.88 9.07 -3.28
CA ASP A 80 23.16 8.96 -2.02
C ASP A 80 21.64 8.91 -2.28
N TYR A 81 20.92 8.00 -1.62
CA TYR A 81 19.49 7.79 -1.83
C TYR A 81 18.64 8.99 -1.37
N GLU A 82 18.84 9.46 -0.14
CA GLU A 82 18.01 10.51 0.46
C GLU A 82 18.24 11.90 -0.15
N THR A 83 19.50 12.23 -0.46
CA THR A 83 19.90 13.58 -0.90
C THR A 83 20.02 13.73 -2.42
N GLU A 84 19.95 12.63 -3.17
CA GLU A 84 20.35 12.49 -4.58
C GLU A 84 21.78 12.99 -4.90
N GLU A 85 22.63 13.24 -3.89
CA GLU A 85 23.97 13.78 -4.09
C GLU A 85 24.85 12.80 -4.87
N LEU A 86 25.55 13.29 -5.90
CA LEU A 86 26.47 12.50 -6.70
C LEU A 86 27.78 12.26 -5.94
N LEU A 87 27.96 11.04 -5.42
CA LEU A 87 29.08 10.69 -4.55
C LEU A 87 30.38 10.44 -5.35
N GLY A 88 30.26 9.87 -6.55
CA GLY A 88 31.38 9.67 -7.46
C GLY A 88 31.07 8.79 -8.67
N LEU A 89 32.09 8.59 -9.51
CA LEU A 89 32.10 7.67 -10.63
C LEU A 89 32.60 6.30 -10.16
N ILE A 90 31.87 5.23 -10.47
CA ILE A 90 32.28 3.84 -10.25
C ILE A 90 33.21 3.40 -11.39
N GLU A 91 32.76 3.50 -12.65
CA GLU A 91 33.53 3.09 -13.83
C GLU A 91 33.09 3.84 -15.09
N ASN A 92 33.99 3.98 -16.07
CA ASN A 92 33.70 4.59 -17.37
C ASN A 92 34.26 3.78 -18.55
N TYR A 93 33.36 3.39 -19.45
CA TYR A 93 33.67 2.68 -20.69
C TYR A 93 33.50 3.62 -21.89
N ASP A 94 34.55 3.75 -22.70
CA ASP A 94 34.53 4.42 -24.00
C ASP A 94 34.44 3.37 -25.14
N ASP A 95 33.80 3.71 -26.27
CA ASP A 95 33.72 2.86 -27.48
C ASP A 95 32.98 1.50 -27.25
N VAL A 96 31.96 1.49 -26.37
CA VAL A 96 31.29 0.27 -25.83
C VAL A 96 30.53 -0.54 -26.89
N GLU A 97 30.88 -1.82 -27.08
CA GLU A 97 30.22 -2.71 -28.05
C GLU A 97 28.88 -3.29 -27.52
N ALA A 98 28.03 -3.74 -28.45
CA ALA A 98 26.74 -4.37 -28.19
C ALA A 98 26.90 -5.81 -27.66
N GLU A 99 27.23 -5.94 -26.38
CA GLU A 99 27.41 -7.18 -25.65
C GLU A 99 27.15 -6.97 -24.15
N HIS A 100 27.13 -8.06 -23.38
CA HIS A 100 27.05 -8.05 -21.92
C HIS A 100 28.38 -7.60 -21.32
N HIS A 101 28.34 -6.61 -20.42
CA HIS A 101 29.50 -6.10 -19.68
C HIS A 101 29.32 -6.41 -18.20
N GLU A 102 30.40 -6.84 -17.56
CA GLU A 102 30.46 -7.14 -16.12
C GLU A 102 31.56 -6.31 -15.47
N HIS A 103 31.23 -5.65 -14.37
CA HIS A 103 32.13 -4.89 -13.52
C HIS A 103 32.08 -5.46 -12.10
N GLN A 104 33.23 -5.87 -11.58
CA GLN A 104 33.37 -6.21 -10.17
C GLN A 104 33.72 -4.93 -9.41
N TRP A 105 32.76 -4.40 -8.66
CA TRP A 105 32.91 -3.18 -7.90
C TRP A 105 33.47 -3.48 -6.51
N ASP A 106 34.51 -2.76 -6.11
CA ASP A 106 35.22 -2.91 -4.83
C ASP A 106 34.75 -1.90 -3.76
N LEU A 107 33.51 -1.42 -3.88
CA LEU A 107 32.89 -0.42 -3.00
C LEU A 107 33.67 0.91 -2.93
N THR A 108 34.40 1.25 -3.99
CA THR A 108 35.09 2.54 -4.11
C THR A 108 34.54 3.40 -5.25
N VAL A 109 34.63 4.72 -5.08
CA VAL A 109 34.26 5.70 -6.13
C VAL A 109 35.38 6.71 -6.37
N GLU A 110 35.58 7.10 -7.63
CA GLU A 110 36.44 8.22 -8.00
C GLU A 110 35.66 9.54 -7.96
N ASP A 111 36.26 10.59 -7.38
CA ASP A 111 35.68 11.94 -7.41
C ASP A 111 35.54 12.46 -8.86
N VAL A 112 34.61 13.39 -9.12
CA VAL A 112 34.19 13.80 -10.48
C VAL A 112 35.33 14.45 -11.30
N ASP A 113 36.39 14.93 -10.64
CA ASP A 113 37.62 15.45 -11.26
C ASP A 113 38.71 14.37 -11.51
N GLY A 114 38.52 13.13 -11.05
CA GLY A 114 39.43 11.98 -11.25
C GLY A 114 40.77 12.05 -10.49
N GLU A 115 40.82 12.75 -9.34
CA GLU A 115 42.06 12.93 -8.57
C GLU A 115 42.14 12.13 -7.25
N GLU A 116 41.03 11.62 -6.70
CA GLU A 116 40.97 10.92 -5.40
C GLU A 116 39.89 9.82 -5.39
N THR A 117 40.22 8.65 -4.84
CA THR A 117 39.33 7.49 -4.67
C THR A 117 38.87 7.41 -3.21
N LYS A 118 37.59 7.11 -2.97
CA LYS A 118 37.00 6.98 -1.63
C LYS A 118 36.34 5.62 -1.49
N GLU A 119 36.57 4.94 -0.37
CA GLU A 119 35.71 3.84 0.12
C GLU A 119 34.37 4.46 0.56
N ILE A 120 33.26 3.73 0.38
CA ILE A 120 31.93 4.13 0.83
C ILE A 120 31.63 3.52 2.21
N ASP A 121 30.89 4.25 3.04
CA ASP A 121 30.44 3.79 4.35
C ASP A 121 29.10 3.00 4.20
N ASP A 122 28.57 2.44 5.29
CA ASP A 122 27.21 1.88 5.33
C ASP A 122 26.17 2.98 4.95
N GLY A 123 25.16 2.61 4.15
CA GLY A 123 24.13 3.52 3.67
C GLY A 123 23.30 2.97 2.50
N HIS A 124 22.26 3.72 2.14
CA HIS A 124 21.36 3.43 1.01
C HIS A 124 21.77 4.28 -0.19
N TYR A 125 22.00 3.64 -1.35
CA TYR A 125 22.54 4.29 -2.54
C TYR A 125 21.82 3.87 -3.84
N TYR A 126 21.94 4.71 -4.86
CA TYR A 126 21.61 4.38 -6.24
C TYR A 126 22.87 4.17 -7.07
N ILE A 127 22.94 3.06 -7.81
CA ILE A 127 23.87 2.92 -8.95
C ILE A 127 23.17 3.43 -10.21
N GLU A 128 23.61 4.58 -10.74
CA GLU A 128 23.06 5.23 -11.94
C GLU A 128 23.93 4.92 -13.18
N ILE A 129 23.35 4.23 -14.18
CA ILE A 129 23.97 4.06 -15.50
C ILE A 129 23.59 5.22 -16.42
N ILE A 130 24.58 5.85 -17.05
CA ILE A 130 24.40 6.91 -18.03
C ILE A 130 25.06 6.50 -19.35
N VAL A 131 24.27 6.47 -20.42
CA VAL A 131 24.73 6.16 -21.78
C VAL A 131 24.63 7.40 -22.67
N GLU A 132 25.74 7.81 -23.29
CA GLU A 132 25.83 8.97 -24.20
C GLU A 132 26.05 8.53 -25.67
N GLU A 133 25.35 9.20 -26.59
CA GLU A 133 25.54 9.12 -28.06
C GLU A 133 25.60 10.53 -28.69
N ASP A 134 26.28 10.64 -29.83
CA ASP A 134 26.51 11.85 -30.67
C ASP A 134 25.30 12.85 -30.74
N ASP A 135 25.27 13.83 -29.82
CA ASP A 135 24.39 15.03 -29.76
C ASP A 135 22.87 14.85 -29.42
N GLU A 136 22.37 13.71 -28.90
CA GLU A 136 20.97 13.55 -28.40
C GLU A 136 20.86 13.02 -26.93
N GLU A 137 19.64 12.94 -26.37
CA GLU A 137 19.39 12.77 -24.92
C GLU A 137 19.93 11.45 -24.33
N ALA A 138 20.69 11.55 -23.24
CA ALA A 138 21.24 10.40 -22.53
C ALA A 138 20.13 9.53 -21.91
N PHE A 139 20.36 8.21 -21.93
CA PHE A 139 19.50 7.23 -21.26
C PHE A 139 20.01 7.00 -19.83
N TYR A 140 19.07 6.90 -18.88
CA TYR A 140 19.32 6.70 -17.45
C TYR A 140 18.48 5.53 -16.95
N GLN A 141 19.12 4.62 -16.22
CA GLN A 141 18.48 3.68 -15.31
C GLN A 141 19.24 3.74 -13.97
N ARG A 142 18.55 3.38 -12.88
CA ARG A 142 19.15 3.27 -11.55
C ARG A 142 18.73 1.94 -10.94
N GLU A 143 19.65 1.30 -10.24
CA GLU A 143 19.33 0.21 -9.31
C GLU A 143 19.61 0.67 -7.87
N GLU A 144 18.76 0.22 -6.95
CA GLU A 144 18.89 0.49 -5.51
C GLU A 144 19.81 -0.53 -4.86
N ILE A 145 20.69 -0.06 -3.98
CA ILE A 145 21.60 -0.91 -3.21
C ILE A 145 21.69 -0.45 -1.76
N LEU A 146 21.86 -1.40 -0.85
CA LEU A 146 22.01 -1.15 0.58
C LEU A 146 23.29 -1.78 1.11
N VAL A 147 24.19 -0.93 1.61
CA VAL A 147 25.40 -1.35 2.34
C VAL A 147 25.09 -1.29 3.83
N HIS A 148 25.08 -2.43 4.52
CA HIS A 148 24.67 -2.49 5.91
C HIS A 148 25.37 -3.61 6.69
N SER A 149 26.07 -3.25 7.76
CA SER A 149 27.03 -4.12 8.43
C SER A 149 26.74 -4.41 9.91
N ASP A 150 25.59 -3.97 10.44
CA ASP A 150 25.16 -4.32 11.81
C ASP A 150 24.56 -5.74 11.88
N GLU A 151 24.84 -6.47 12.96
CA GLU A 151 24.40 -7.87 13.13
C GLU A 151 22.97 -7.94 13.72
N PRO A 152 22.09 -8.86 13.27
CA PRO A 152 20.76 -9.05 13.84
C PRO A 152 20.81 -9.60 15.28
N GLU A 153 20.14 -8.92 16.22
CA GLU A 153 20.07 -9.28 17.65
C GLU A 153 18.91 -10.24 17.97
N VAL A 154 19.07 -11.05 19.01
CA VAL A 154 18.07 -12.05 19.46
C VAL A 154 17.55 -11.71 20.85
N GLN A 155 16.24 -11.54 21.00
CA GLN A 155 15.60 -11.25 22.28
C GLN A 155 14.60 -12.37 22.67
N LEU A 156 14.40 -12.60 23.98
CA LEU A 156 13.48 -13.60 24.54
C LEU A 156 12.50 -12.96 25.53
N ASP A 157 11.24 -13.36 25.48
CA ASP A 157 10.13 -12.64 26.14
C ASP A 157 10.04 -12.79 27.68
N LYS A 158 10.79 -13.72 28.27
CA LYS A 158 10.70 -14.03 29.70
C LYS A 158 11.80 -13.34 30.51
N GLU A 159 11.41 -12.68 31.62
CA GLU A 159 12.35 -11.99 32.52
C GLU A 159 13.45 -12.92 33.08
N MET A 160 14.68 -12.41 33.12
CA MET A 160 15.83 -13.08 33.75
C MET A 160 15.72 -13.10 35.28
N ASP A 161 15.91 -14.26 35.90
CA ASP A 161 16.33 -14.35 37.32
C ASP A 161 17.69 -15.08 37.42
N GLU A 162 18.64 -14.48 38.14
CA GLU A 162 20.07 -14.85 38.25
C GLU A 162 20.86 -15.23 36.95
N GLY A 163 20.26 -15.13 35.76
CA GLY A 163 20.87 -15.43 34.45
C GLY A 163 20.32 -16.69 33.75
N ILE A 164 19.23 -17.28 34.25
CA ILE A 164 18.56 -18.45 33.68
C ILE A 164 17.11 -18.06 33.30
N TYR A 165 16.64 -18.55 32.17
CA TYR A 165 15.25 -18.39 31.71
C TYR A 165 14.41 -19.57 32.20
N HIS A 166 13.37 -19.29 32.99
CA HIS A 166 12.47 -20.32 33.52
C HIS A 166 11.21 -20.44 32.66
N THR A 167 10.81 -21.66 32.29
CA THR A 167 9.55 -21.88 31.56
C THR A 167 8.78 -23.09 32.12
N GLU A 168 7.49 -22.90 32.42
CA GLU A 168 6.60 -23.95 32.96
C GLU A 168 5.86 -24.72 31.85
N GLU A 169 5.71 -24.14 30.66
CA GLU A 169 4.80 -24.64 29.61
C GLU A 169 5.53 -25.34 28.43
N ASN A 170 6.86 -25.49 28.49
CA ASN A 170 7.69 -26.00 27.38
C ASN A 170 7.54 -25.17 26.07
N VAL A 171 7.36 -23.86 26.25
CA VAL A 171 7.32 -22.83 25.20
C VAL A 171 8.45 -21.83 25.46
N ILE A 172 9.17 -21.46 24.40
CA ILE A 172 10.07 -20.31 24.36
C ILE A 172 9.59 -19.41 23.22
N GLN A 173 9.39 -18.13 23.50
CA GLN A 173 9.05 -17.11 22.53
C GLN A 173 10.10 -15.99 22.60
N GLY A 174 10.27 -15.30 21.48
CA GLY A 174 11.23 -14.23 21.33
C GLY A 174 11.12 -13.57 19.96
N GLN A 175 11.92 -12.54 19.74
CA GLN A 175 11.93 -11.74 18.52
C GLN A 175 13.37 -11.63 17.98
N ILE A 176 13.50 -11.56 16.66
CA ILE A 176 14.75 -11.18 16.00
C ILE A 176 14.65 -9.70 15.66
N ASP A 177 15.54 -8.90 16.23
CA ASP A 177 15.67 -7.48 15.94
C ASP A 177 16.75 -7.31 14.87
N SER A 178 16.31 -7.18 13.62
CA SER A 178 17.19 -6.99 12.47
C SER A 178 17.19 -5.50 12.11
N PRO A 179 18.33 -4.78 12.17
CA PRO A 179 18.37 -3.36 11.79
C PRO A 179 18.08 -3.12 10.30
N LEU A 180 18.08 -4.18 9.49
CA LEU A 180 17.59 -4.16 8.11
C LEU A 180 16.06 -4.04 7.99
N SER A 181 15.29 -4.29 9.05
CA SER A 181 13.81 -4.21 9.00
C SER A 181 13.27 -2.77 8.90
N GLU A 182 14.14 -1.76 9.06
CA GLU A 182 13.80 -0.35 8.82
C GLU A 182 13.78 0.04 7.32
N PHE A 183 14.11 -0.88 6.40
CA PHE A 183 14.22 -0.62 4.95
C PHE A 183 13.20 -1.44 4.13
N ASP A 184 12.21 -0.76 3.53
CA ASP A 184 11.11 -1.34 2.73
C ASP A 184 11.53 -2.10 1.44
N ILE A 185 12.83 -2.31 1.21
CA ILE A 185 13.41 -2.96 0.01
C ILE A 185 13.79 -4.44 0.24
N ILE A 186 13.45 -5.02 1.39
CA ILE A 186 13.83 -6.38 1.78
C ILE A 186 12.57 -7.20 2.09
N GLU A 187 12.21 -8.13 1.19
CA GLU A 187 11.10 -9.09 1.41
C GLU A 187 11.53 -10.33 2.21
N ASP A 188 12.83 -10.62 2.31
CA ASP A 188 13.38 -11.82 2.94
C ASP A 188 13.73 -11.60 4.43
N ALA A 189 12.99 -12.27 5.32
CA ALA A 189 13.29 -12.34 6.74
C ALA A 189 14.59 -13.13 7.03
N PRO A 190 15.35 -12.81 8.11
CA PRO A 190 16.62 -13.47 8.39
C PRO A 190 16.48 -14.97 8.65
N ASP A 191 17.42 -15.76 8.12
CA ASP A 191 17.54 -17.20 8.33
C ASP A 191 17.90 -17.47 9.81
N VAL A 192 17.05 -18.21 10.54
CA VAL A 192 17.25 -18.50 11.97
C VAL A 192 17.52 -19.99 12.21
N HIS A 193 18.73 -20.31 12.67
CA HIS A 193 19.13 -21.68 13.05
C HIS A 193 19.22 -21.83 14.56
N VAL A 194 18.58 -22.87 15.10
CA VAL A 194 18.47 -23.10 16.54
C VAL A 194 19.06 -24.44 16.93
N THR A 195 19.81 -24.46 18.04
CA THR A 195 20.40 -25.65 18.64
C THR A 195 20.12 -25.69 20.14
N LEU A 196 19.66 -26.84 20.64
CA LEU A 196 19.44 -27.10 22.07
C LEU A 196 20.37 -28.22 22.57
N GLU A 197 21.17 -27.90 23.58
CA GLU A 197 22.14 -28.80 24.22
C GLU A 197 21.79 -29.05 25.70
N GLN A 198 22.07 -30.26 26.19
CA GLN A 198 22.07 -30.57 27.63
C GLN A 198 23.23 -31.53 27.93
N ASP A 199 23.97 -31.30 29.02
CA ASP A 199 25.15 -32.11 29.42
C ASP A 199 26.24 -32.26 28.32
N GLU A 200 26.47 -31.22 27.49
CA GLU A 200 27.36 -31.22 26.30
C GLU A 200 26.90 -32.17 25.15
N GLU A 201 25.64 -32.62 25.11
CA GLU A 201 25.04 -33.31 23.96
C GLU A 201 23.89 -32.48 23.34
N VAL A 202 24.03 -32.12 22.05
CA VAL A 202 22.94 -31.59 21.21
C VAL A 202 21.82 -32.63 21.11
N TYR A 203 20.59 -32.25 21.47
CA TYR A 203 19.43 -33.12 21.39
C TYR A 203 18.35 -32.64 20.42
N HIS A 204 18.37 -31.36 20.03
CA HIS A 204 17.52 -30.77 19.01
C HIS A 204 18.29 -29.69 18.25
N GLU A 205 18.08 -29.64 16.94
CA GLU A 205 18.71 -28.72 15.99
C GLU A 205 17.70 -28.56 14.84
N ASP A 206 17.31 -27.33 14.51
CA ASP A 206 16.28 -27.02 13.51
C ASP A 206 16.41 -25.58 12.97
N THR A 207 15.71 -25.27 11.88
CA THR A 207 15.61 -23.91 11.32
C THR A 207 14.21 -23.37 11.61
N LEU A 208 14.10 -22.14 12.11
CA LEU A 208 12.83 -21.51 12.45
C LEU A 208 12.34 -20.60 11.32
N SER A 209 11.02 -20.60 11.10
CA SER A 209 10.32 -19.57 10.32
C SER A 209 9.82 -18.47 11.26
N LEU A 210 10.10 -17.21 10.91
CA LEU A 210 9.61 -16.04 11.64
C LEU A 210 8.16 -15.69 11.26
N SER A 211 7.49 -14.92 12.11
CA SER A 211 6.26 -14.19 11.76
C SER A 211 6.57 -12.92 10.94
N GLU A 212 5.53 -12.23 10.46
CA GLU A 212 5.65 -10.90 9.83
C GLU A 212 6.29 -9.88 10.79
N ASP A 213 6.02 -9.99 12.10
CA ASP A 213 6.63 -9.16 13.17
C ASP A 213 8.04 -9.62 13.62
N SER A 214 8.69 -10.53 12.87
CA SER A 214 9.98 -11.16 13.22
C SER A 214 10.02 -11.95 14.54
N GLU A 215 8.86 -12.40 15.03
CA GLU A 215 8.74 -13.26 16.22
C GLU A 215 8.99 -14.75 15.89
N PHE A 216 9.46 -15.52 16.87
CA PHE A 216 9.62 -16.97 16.78
C PHE A 216 9.08 -17.69 18.01
N GLU A 217 8.59 -18.93 17.81
CA GLU A 217 8.07 -19.78 18.89
C GLU A 217 8.64 -21.20 18.80
N ILE A 218 9.34 -21.62 19.86
CA ILE A 218 9.93 -22.95 20.01
C ILE A 218 9.08 -23.76 20.99
N ASN A 219 8.43 -24.80 20.48
CA ASN A 219 7.37 -25.54 21.17
C ASN A 219 7.71 -27.01 21.46
N ASP A 220 7.42 -27.45 22.68
CA ASP A 220 7.33 -28.87 23.07
C ASP A 220 8.64 -29.69 22.91
N VAL A 221 9.79 -28.99 22.85
CA VAL A 221 11.13 -29.58 22.60
C VAL A 221 12.10 -29.58 23.78
N LEU A 222 11.92 -28.78 24.83
CA LEU A 222 12.84 -28.80 25.98
C LEU A 222 12.75 -30.13 26.75
N GLN A 223 13.87 -30.52 27.35
CA GLN A 223 13.94 -31.61 28.32
C GLN A 223 13.93 -31.05 29.74
N GLU A 224 13.35 -31.78 30.69
CA GLU A 224 13.30 -31.36 32.11
C GLU A 224 14.70 -31.03 32.66
N GLY A 225 14.83 -29.88 33.33
CA GLY A 225 16.10 -29.34 33.82
C GLY A 225 16.77 -28.33 32.89
N LEU A 226 18.02 -27.96 33.23
CA LEU A 226 18.78 -26.93 32.53
C LEU A 226 19.27 -27.38 31.15
N SER A 227 19.04 -26.56 30.13
CA SER A 227 19.47 -26.73 28.74
C SER A 227 20.11 -25.43 28.24
N THR A 228 21.02 -25.50 27.28
CA THR A 228 21.59 -24.33 26.59
C THR A 228 20.93 -24.22 25.22
N LEU A 229 20.24 -23.10 24.99
CA LEU A 229 19.73 -22.67 23.70
C LEU A 229 20.82 -21.84 23.01
N SER A 230 21.12 -22.16 21.76
CA SER A 230 21.89 -21.30 20.87
C SER A 230 21.01 -20.93 19.68
N ILE A 231 20.91 -19.64 19.38
CA ILE A 231 20.23 -19.11 18.20
C ILE A 231 21.29 -18.42 17.35
N GLY A 232 21.46 -18.86 16.11
CA GLY A 232 22.22 -18.17 15.08
C GLY A 232 21.28 -17.56 14.06
N THR A 233 21.56 -16.33 13.64
CA THR A 233 20.79 -15.55 12.68
C THR A 233 21.66 -15.21 11.49
N THR A 234 21.08 -15.10 10.30
CA THR A 234 21.77 -14.57 9.11
C THR A 234 20.80 -13.73 8.29
N ASP A 235 21.12 -12.46 8.07
CA ASP A 235 20.24 -11.52 7.36
C ASP A 235 20.49 -11.48 5.85
N ALA A 236 19.72 -10.66 5.13
CA ALA A 236 19.83 -10.48 3.68
C ALA A 236 21.17 -9.84 3.25
N ALA A 237 21.81 -9.04 4.10
CA ALA A 237 23.17 -8.52 3.88
C ALA A 237 24.26 -9.56 4.19
N ASN A 238 23.88 -10.75 4.67
CA ASN A 238 24.73 -11.84 5.13
C ASN A 238 25.59 -11.47 6.37
N ASN A 239 25.08 -10.58 7.23
CA ASN A 239 25.54 -10.41 8.61
C ASN A 239 25.11 -11.62 9.45
N GLN A 240 25.94 -12.04 10.41
CA GLN A 240 25.71 -13.27 11.17
C GLN A 240 25.72 -13.02 12.68
N GLY A 241 24.52 -12.92 13.27
CA GLY A 241 24.34 -12.87 14.72
C GLY A 241 24.36 -14.27 15.34
N ALA A 242 24.77 -14.38 16.61
CA ALA A 242 24.63 -15.62 17.37
C ALA A 242 24.60 -15.37 18.89
N GLU A 243 23.51 -15.79 19.53
CA GLU A 243 23.32 -15.65 20.97
C GLU A 243 23.07 -16.98 21.70
N GLN A 244 23.39 -17.01 23.00
CA GLN A 244 23.28 -18.20 23.85
C GLN A 244 22.57 -17.94 25.16
N PHE A 245 21.53 -18.74 25.44
CA PHE A 245 20.67 -18.62 26.62
C PHE A 245 20.66 -19.92 27.44
N GLU A 246 20.73 -19.82 28.77
CA GLU A 246 20.50 -20.96 29.67
C GLU A 246 19.01 -21.01 30.06
N ILE A 247 18.34 -22.15 29.83
CA ILE A 247 16.89 -22.33 30.00
C ILE A 247 16.60 -23.53 30.90
N GLU A 248 15.79 -23.37 31.94
CA GLU A 248 15.37 -24.45 32.84
C GLU A 248 13.86 -24.74 32.70
N LEU A 249 13.52 -26.00 32.37
CA LEU A 249 12.15 -26.52 32.38
C LEU A 249 11.86 -27.20 33.73
N GLU A 250 10.98 -26.59 34.52
CA GLU A 250 10.61 -27.08 35.86
C GLU A 250 9.49 -28.13 35.84
N GLN A 251 9.46 -29.03 36.84
CA GLN A 251 8.37 -30.01 37.00
C GLN A 251 7.22 -29.45 37.85
N GLU A 252 5.98 -29.72 37.43
CA GLU A 252 4.70 -29.33 38.08
C GLU A 252 4.44 -29.93 39.51
N GLU A 253 5.45 -30.45 40.23
CA GLU A 253 5.33 -31.04 41.59
C GLU A 253 6.31 -30.45 42.64
N ASP A 254 6.43 -29.12 42.75
CA ASP A 254 6.72 -28.39 44.01
C ASP A 254 6.18 -26.95 43.80
N ILE A 255 5.15 -26.43 44.48
CA ILE A 255 5.02 -26.26 45.93
C ILE A 255 3.56 -26.46 46.38
N LYS A 256 3.38 -27.15 47.51
CA LYS A 256 2.19 -27.01 48.37
C LYS A 256 2.58 -26.69 49.80
N ASP A 257 1.68 -25.95 50.45
CA ASP A 257 1.61 -25.68 51.88
C ASP A 257 2.72 -24.79 52.46
N ASP A 258 2.45 -23.48 52.50
CA ASP A 258 2.70 -22.66 53.69
C ASP A 258 1.50 -21.71 53.93
N GLU A 259 0.39 -22.28 54.46
CA GLU A 259 -0.58 -21.49 55.23
C GLU A 259 0.00 -21.24 56.64
N GLU A 260 0.13 -19.97 57.07
CA GLU A 260 -0.47 -19.52 58.34
C GLU A 260 -0.42 -17.97 58.49
N THR A 261 -1.63 -17.40 58.60
CA THR A 261 -2.06 -16.31 59.50
C THR A 261 -1.02 -15.58 60.38
N ASP A 262 -1.15 -14.24 60.52
CA ASP A 262 -1.68 -13.69 61.79
C ASP A 262 -2.21 -12.23 61.70
N GLU A 263 -2.96 -11.83 62.74
CA GLU A 263 -3.76 -10.60 62.84
C GLU A 263 -2.98 -9.32 63.30
N ASP A 264 -3.52 -8.16 62.88
CA ASP A 264 -3.72 -6.91 63.68
C ASP A 264 -2.54 -6.16 64.35
N VAL A 265 -2.50 -4.83 64.12
CA VAL A 265 -2.62 -3.76 65.15
C VAL A 265 -2.08 -2.42 64.63
N GLY A 266 -3.00 -1.58 64.14
CA GLY A 266 -3.06 -0.14 64.45
C GLY A 266 -2.08 0.85 63.78
N LYS A 267 -2.28 2.16 63.94
CA LYS A 267 -3.40 2.88 64.59
C LYS A 267 -3.30 4.40 64.34
N GLU A 268 -4.42 5.11 64.53
CA GLU A 268 -4.54 6.57 64.82
C GLU A 268 -4.27 7.52 63.64
N GLU A 269 -5.00 8.63 63.42
CA GLU A 269 -6.24 9.20 64.01
C GLU A 269 -6.86 10.15 62.95
N GLU A 270 -8.14 10.06 62.61
CA GLU A 270 -9.33 10.77 63.18
C GLU A 270 -9.45 12.29 62.90
N GLY A 271 -10.66 12.74 62.55
CA GLY A 271 -11.09 14.15 62.51
C GLY A 271 -12.04 14.51 61.35
N THR A 272 -13.31 14.06 61.26
CA THR A 272 -14.53 14.63 61.93
C THR A 272 -14.68 16.15 61.72
N GLU A 273 -15.79 16.76 61.29
CA GLU A 273 -17.25 16.59 61.55
C GLU A 273 -18.02 17.25 60.36
N GLN A 274 -19.08 16.66 59.78
CA GLN A 274 -20.51 16.79 60.14
C GLN A 274 -21.22 18.15 59.86
N GLU A 275 -22.28 18.04 59.05
CA GLU A 275 -23.67 18.50 59.32
C GLU A 275 -24.29 19.82 58.78
N GLU A 276 -25.59 19.65 58.48
CA GLU A 276 -26.70 20.61 58.33
C GLU A 276 -26.72 21.50 57.07
N GLN A 277 -27.61 21.19 56.11
CA GLN A 277 -29.06 21.49 56.04
C GLN A 277 -29.34 22.94 55.62
N ASP A 278 -30.00 23.13 54.47
CA ASP A 278 -31.44 23.45 54.50
C ASP A 278 -32.14 23.10 53.18
N GLN A 279 -33.45 22.82 53.27
CA GLN A 279 -34.36 22.55 52.15
C GLN A 279 -35.30 23.75 51.93
N GLU A 280 -36.25 23.59 51.00
CA GLU A 280 -37.49 24.37 50.85
C GLU A 280 -37.39 25.78 50.23
N GLU A 281 -38.36 26.25 49.45
CA GLU A 281 -39.30 25.60 48.51
C GLU A 281 -39.99 26.73 47.70
N LEU A 282 -40.42 26.42 46.48
CA LEU A 282 -41.67 26.88 45.83
C LEU A 282 -42.07 28.39 45.80
N GLU A 283 -42.26 28.84 44.55
CA GLU A 283 -43.55 29.30 43.98
C GLU A 283 -43.92 30.79 43.80
N GLN A 284 -44.62 31.00 42.67
CA GLN A 284 -45.67 32.01 42.39
C GLN A 284 -45.24 33.47 42.09
N GLN A 285 -45.83 34.19 41.11
CA GLN A 285 -46.68 33.78 39.97
C GLN A 285 -46.85 34.93 38.94
N GLU A 286 -46.86 34.59 37.64
CA GLU A 286 -47.77 35.04 36.57
C GLU A 286 -47.98 36.54 36.12
N GLN A 287 -47.80 36.71 34.80
CA GLN A 287 -48.67 37.43 33.81
C GLN A 287 -48.75 38.99 33.88
N GLN A 288 -48.59 39.76 32.79
CA GLN A 288 -49.22 39.69 31.45
C GLN A 288 -48.32 40.36 30.38
N GLU A 289 -48.02 39.68 29.26
CA GLU A 289 -48.67 39.79 27.92
C GLU A 289 -48.28 41.01 27.04
N GLN A 290 -47.61 40.70 25.91
CA GLN A 290 -47.83 41.22 24.54
C GLN A 290 -47.52 42.73 24.29
N GLN A 291 -46.98 43.17 23.13
CA GLN A 291 -47.00 42.55 21.81
C GLN A 291 -45.87 43.07 20.88
N GLU A 292 -45.17 42.15 20.22
CA GLU A 292 -44.72 42.12 18.81
C GLU A 292 -44.11 43.34 18.05
N GLN A 293 -42.99 43.01 17.40
CA GLN A 293 -42.64 43.24 15.98
C GLN A 293 -41.92 44.53 15.51
N GLN A 294 -40.65 44.28 15.14
CA GLN A 294 -39.99 44.56 13.84
C GLN A 294 -39.60 45.99 13.44
N GLU A 295 -38.41 46.04 12.85
CA GLU A 295 -37.77 47.16 12.13
C GLU A 295 -38.66 47.77 11.04
N PRO A 296 -38.35 48.99 10.55
CA PRO A 296 -37.55 49.02 9.32
C PRO A 296 -36.64 50.26 9.08
N LYS A 297 -35.49 49.99 8.47
CA LYS A 297 -34.84 50.65 7.30
C LYS A 297 -34.67 52.19 7.21
N GLU A 298 -33.46 52.54 6.80
CA GLU A 298 -32.98 53.87 6.37
C GLU A 298 -33.85 54.61 5.32
N LYS A 299 -33.94 55.94 5.44
CA LYS A 299 -33.24 56.90 4.55
C LYS A 299 -33.50 58.38 4.91
N ASN A 300 -32.47 59.21 4.73
CA ASN A 300 -32.42 60.68 4.49
C ASN A 300 -33.60 61.54 5.01
N THR A 301 -33.38 62.68 5.68
CA THR A 301 -32.89 63.95 5.07
C THR A 301 -32.76 65.05 6.15
N GLU A 302 -31.80 65.97 5.98
CA GLU A 302 -31.67 67.38 6.46
C GLU A 302 -32.42 67.91 7.71
N ASP A 303 -31.61 68.59 8.54
CA ASP A 303 -31.83 69.86 9.27
C ASP A 303 -32.84 70.00 10.44
N GLN A 304 -32.23 70.37 11.58
CA GLN A 304 -32.69 71.32 12.61
C GLN A 304 -33.97 71.03 13.40
N GLU A 305 -33.79 70.57 14.64
CA GLU A 305 -34.70 70.92 15.74
C GLU A 305 -34.08 71.89 16.76
N ASN A 306 -34.98 72.65 17.38
CA ASN A 306 -34.73 73.89 18.07
C ASN A 306 -34.70 73.68 19.59
N LYS A 307 -33.68 74.20 20.28
CA LYS A 307 -33.63 74.24 21.76
C LYS A 307 -34.88 74.97 22.30
N SER A 308 -35.50 74.39 23.33
CA SER A 308 -36.51 75.08 24.14
C SER A 308 -36.23 74.83 25.62
N THR A 309 -35.40 75.69 26.21
CA THR A 309 -35.21 75.79 27.66
C THR A 309 -36.37 76.56 28.29
N LYS A 310 -36.62 76.30 29.58
CA LYS A 310 -37.84 76.73 30.26
C LYS A 310 -37.53 77.45 31.58
N ASP A 311 -38.24 78.56 31.80
CA ASP A 311 -38.63 79.16 33.08
C ASP A 311 -37.50 79.72 34.01
N ILE A 312 -37.34 81.05 34.16
CA ILE A 312 -38.14 82.04 34.96
C ILE A 312 -37.46 82.30 36.35
N GLU A 313 -37.30 83.51 36.90
CA GLU A 313 -38.13 84.74 36.86
C GLU A 313 -37.38 86.05 37.26
N SER A 314 -38.04 87.20 37.02
CA SER A 314 -38.06 88.42 37.88
C SER A 314 -36.98 89.51 37.71
N GLN A 315 -37.24 90.82 37.86
CA GLN A 315 -38.47 91.66 37.76
C GLN A 315 -38.10 93.16 37.79
N GLU A 316 -38.93 94.03 37.18
CA GLU A 316 -39.22 95.44 37.61
C GLU A 316 -38.09 96.51 37.69
N GLU A 317 -38.27 97.81 37.39
CA GLU A 317 -39.28 98.58 36.63
C GLU A 317 -38.84 100.07 36.46
N GLN A 318 -39.29 100.78 35.40
CA GLN A 318 -39.40 102.26 35.24
C GLN A 318 -38.09 103.14 35.33
N THR A 319 -37.82 104.15 34.48
CA THR A 319 -38.65 105.31 34.07
C THR A 319 -38.02 106.16 32.93
N PHE A 320 -38.82 106.57 31.94
CA PHE A 320 -38.99 107.96 31.43
C PHE A 320 -37.75 108.93 31.29
N GLN A 321 -37.21 109.17 30.07
CA GLN A 321 -37.35 110.42 29.26
C GLN A 321 -36.25 110.69 28.20
N VAL A 322 -36.69 110.83 26.92
CA VAL A 322 -36.36 111.85 25.88
C VAL A 322 -34.91 112.40 25.72
N GLN A 323 -34.50 112.52 24.43
CA GLN A 323 -33.30 113.19 23.88
C GLN A 323 -32.05 112.29 23.87
N SER A 324 -31.18 112.26 22.84
CA SER A 324 -31.23 112.85 21.48
C SER A 324 -30.42 111.99 20.51
N ASN A 325 -30.66 112.11 19.20
CA ASN A 325 -29.90 111.41 18.16
C ASN A 325 -28.52 112.08 17.93
N GLU A 326 -27.64 112.03 18.94
CA GLU A 326 -26.32 112.69 18.96
C GLU A 326 -25.25 111.81 18.31
N GLN A 327 -25.27 111.75 16.98
CA GLN A 327 -24.15 111.26 16.17
C GLN A 327 -23.17 112.41 15.92
N TYR A 328 -21.88 112.21 16.23
CA TYR A 328 -20.81 113.19 15.99
C TYR A 328 -20.01 112.83 14.72
N GLN A 329 -19.75 113.80 13.85
CA GLN A 329 -19.07 113.59 12.57
C GLN A 329 -18.19 114.79 12.16
N ASP A 330 -17.35 114.61 11.13
CA ASP A 330 -16.47 115.68 10.60
C ASP A 330 -17.26 116.95 10.24
N GLY A 331 -16.86 118.07 10.86
CA GLY A 331 -17.53 119.36 10.76
C GLY A 331 -18.29 119.80 12.01
N ASP A 332 -18.60 118.89 12.95
CA ASP A 332 -19.30 119.23 14.18
C ASP A 332 -18.41 119.97 15.19
N SER A 333 -19.03 120.70 16.12
CA SER A 333 -18.28 121.32 17.21
C SER A 333 -19.09 121.57 18.49
N GLY A 334 -18.54 121.14 19.63
CA GLY A 334 -19.15 121.28 20.96
C GLY A 334 -18.22 120.81 22.09
N GLU A 335 -18.71 120.88 23.33
CA GLU A 335 -18.00 120.32 24.49
C GLU A 335 -18.03 118.78 24.45
N HIS A 336 -19.10 118.16 23.94
CA HIS A 336 -19.18 116.70 23.69
C HIS A 336 -18.07 116.16 22.77
N VAL A 337 -17.53 116.97 21.84
CA VAL A 337 -16.38 116.57 21.00
C VAL A 337 -15.08 116.57 21.80
N VAL A 338 -15.00 117.38 22.86
CA VAL A 338 -13.85 117.42 23.78
C VAL A 338 -13.89 116.18 24.67
N GLU A 339 -15.07 115.85 25.20
CA GLU A 339 -15.38 114.64 25.98
C GLU A 339 -14.99 113.38 25.21
N LEU A 340 -15.62 113.13 24.05
CA LEU A 340 -15.30 111.99 23.17
C LEU A 340 -13.80 111.81 22.86
N LYS A 341 -13.04 112.90 22.70
CA LYS A 341 -11.59 112.84 22.47
C LYS A 341 -10.80 112.41 23.70
N LEU A 342 -11.22 112.87 24.87
CA LEU A 342 -10.62 112.46 26.15
C LEU A 342 -10.98 111.00 26.44
N ASP A 343 -12.22 110.60 26.15
CA ASP A 343 -12.68 109.21 26.29
C ASP A 343 -11.87 108.26 25.42
N LEU A 344 -11.78 108.53 24.11
CA LEU A 344 -10.95 107.77 23.18
C LEU A 344 -9.49 107.73 23.63
N THR A 345 -8.90 108.86 24.05
CA THR A 345 -7.50 108.89 24.55
C THR A 345 -7.32 108.03 25.81
N THR A 346 -8.35 107.96 26.67
CA THR A 346 -8.33 107.14 27.89
C THR A 346 -8.42 105.65 27.57
N LEU A 347 -9.17 105.29 26.52
CA LEU A 347 -9.24 103.94 25.97
C LEU A 347 -8.04 103.56 25.09
N GLY A 348 -6.97 104.36 25.06
CA GLY A 348 -5.75 104.10 24.26
C GLY A 348 -5.84 104.54 22.79
N PHE A 349 -6.96 105.14 22.36
CA PHE A 349 -7.20 105.58 20.99
C PHE A 349 -6.86 107.04 20.75
N GLY A 350 -5.79 107.26 19.98
CA GLY A 350 -5.28 108.58 19.68
C GLY A 350 -4.55 109.24 20.86
N ASN A 351 -4.01 110.43 20.62
CA ASN A 351 -3.26 111.19 21.62
C ASN A 351 -3.68 112.66 21.55
N PHE A 352 -4.90 112.93 22.00
CA PHE A 352 -5.41 114.30 22.04
C PHE A 352 -4.81 115.05 23.26
N PRO A 353 -4.47 116.34 23.11
CA PRO A 353 -3.94 117.11 24.23
C PRO A 353 -5.01 117.29 25.32
N SER A 354 -4.60 117.44 26.58
CA SER A 354 -5.49 117.51 27.76
C SER A 354 -6.53 118.64 27.76
N GLU A 355 -6.40 119.62 26.86
CA GLU A 355 -7.48 120.54 26.49
C GLU A 355 -7.70 120.43 24.96
N PRO A 356 -8.47 119.42 24.48
CA PRO A 356 -8.67 119.22 23.05
C PRO A 356 -9.50 120.33 22.41
N SER A 357 -9.39 120.47 21.08
CA SER A 357 -10.26 121.40 20.35
C SER A 357 -11.71 120.90 20.37
N THR A 358 -12.67 121.83 20.49
CA THR A 358 -14.11 121.54 20.38
C THR A 358 -14.56 121.11 18.98
N PHE A 359 -13.67 121.03 17.98
CA PHE A 359 -14.00 120.76 16.57
C PHE A 359 -13.71 119.29 16.21
N TYR A 360 -14.71 118.59 15.68
CA TYR A 360 -14.56 117.23 15.14
C TYR A 360 -14.01 117.38 13.72
N GLY A 361 -12.74 117.01 13.55
CA GLY A 361 -12.04 117.13 12.28
C GLY A 361 -11.56 115.77 11.77
N SER A 362 -10.95 115.73 10.59
CA SER A 362 -10.41 114.50 9.98
C SER A 362 -9.47 113.67 10.86
N VAL A 363 -8.79 114.27 11.85
CA VAL A 363 -7.98 113.53 12.84
C VAL A 363 -8.85 112.82 13.88
N THR A 364 -9.97 113.44 14.27
CA THR A 364 -10.96 112.84 15.17
C THR A 364 -11.75 111.75 14.45
N ALA A 365 -12.10 111.97 13.18
CA ALA A 365 -12.68 110.93 12.34
C ALA A 365 -11.76 109.71 12.24
N GLY A 366 -10.47 109.89 11.93
CA GLY A 366 -9.49 108.79 11.85
C GLY A 366 -9.34 108.00 13.16
N VAL A 367 -9.27 108.68 14.32
CA VAL A 367 -9.19 107.96 15.62
C VAL A 367 -10.49 107.20 15.93
N VAL A 368 -11.64 107.71 15.49
CA VAL A 368 -12.92 106.97 15.58
C VAL A 368 -12.97 105.82 14.57
N GLU A 369 -12.37 105.95 13.39
CA GLU A 369 -12.19 104.82 12.45
C GLU A 369 -11.30 103.73 13.06
N ASP A 370 -10.21 104.11 13.74
CA ASP A 370 -9.31 103.18 14.45
C ASP A 370 -10.05 102.45 15.60
N PHE A 371 -10.84 103.17 16.41
CA PHE A 371 -11.69 102.58 17.46
C PHE A 371 -12.74 101.62 16.90
N GLN A 372 -13.47 102.06 15.86
CA GLN A 372 -14.48 101.24 15.20
C GLN A 372 -13.88 99.96 14.62
N ALA A 373 -12.69 100.06 14.00
CA ALA A 373 -12.01 98.91 13.43
C ALA A 373 -11.55 97.89 14.49
N HIS A 374 -11.12 98.36 15.67
CA HIS A 374 -10.68 97.48 16.76
C HIS A 374 -11.82 96.64 17.34
N TYR A 375 -12.97 97.27 17.65
CA TYR A 375 -14.15 96.58 18.20
C TYR A 375 -15.11 96.02 17.13
N GLY A 376 -14.67 95.89 15.87
CA GLY A 376 -15.47 95.29 14.79
C GLY A 376 -16.74 96.06 14.39
N LEU A 377 -16.85 97.35 14.72
CA LEU A 377 -17.97 98.22 14.38
C LEU A 377 -17.91 98.68 12.91
N GLU A 378 -19.00 99.27 12.39
CA GLU A 378 -19.00 99.86 11.04
C GLU A 378 -18.05 101.07 11.00
N VAL A 379 -16.92 100.93 10.31
CA VAL A 379 -15.89 101.97 10.19
C VAL A 379 -16.40 103.12 9.31
N THR A 380 -16.99 104.13 9.96
CA THR A 380 -17.60 105.30 9.33
C THR A 380 -16.90 106.62 9.66
N GLY A 381 -16.03 106.63 10.68
CA GLY A 381 -15.37 107.84 11.20
C GLY A 381 -16.33 108.80 11.89
N LYS A 382 -17.53 108.33 12.24
CA LYS A 382 -18.55 109.04 12.99
C LYS A 382 -18.81 108.30 14.30
N ALA A 383 -18.76 109.00 15.42
CA ALA A 383 -19.23 108.44 16.68
C ALA A 383 -20.76 108.48 16.68
N ASP A 384 -21.37 107.39 16.21
CA ASP A 384 -22.80 107.13 16.31
C ASP A 384 -23.17 106.40 17.61
N GLU A 385 -24.47 106.08 17.77
CA GLU A 385 -25.03 105.43 18.96
C GLU A 385 -24.22 104.18 19.33
N GLY A 386 -24.03 103.23 18.40
CA GLY A 386 -23.23 102.02 18.68
C GLY A 386 -21.75 102.28 19.00
N THR A 387 -21.15 103.33 18.42
CA THR A 387 -19.77 103.72 18.75
C THR A 387 -19.67 104.34 20.16
N LEU A 388 -20.64 105.17 20.54
CA LEU A 388 -20.68 105.82 21.86
C LEU A 388 -21.04 104.83 22.96
N ASP A 389 -22.03 103.96 22.70
CA ASP A 389 -22.41 102.86 23.59
C ASP A 389 -21.20 101.96 23.87
N LYS A 390 -20.39 101.61 22.86
CA LYS A 390 -19.19 100.78 23.06
C LYS A 390 -18.07 101.51 23.82
N ILE A 391 -17.93 102.83 23.66
CA ILE A 391 -17.01 103.64 24.48
C ILE A 391 -17.45 103.61 25.95
N GLU A 392 -18.74 103.80 26.23
CA GLU A 392 -19.29 103.74 27.60
C GLU A 392 -19.18 102.32 28.19
N GLU A 393 -19.40 101.28 27.40
CA GLU A 393 -19.26 99.87 27.78
C GLU A 393 -17.82 99.53 28.21
N VAL A 394 -16.82 99.88 27.40
CA VAL A 394 -15.40 99.64 27.72
C VAL A 394 -14.98 100.46 28.94
N GLN A 395 -15.42 101.73 29.05
CA GLN A 395 -15.20 102.54 30.26
C GLN A 395 -15.93 102.01 31.50
N ALA A 396 -16.93 101.14 31.35
CA ALA A 396 -17.66 100.51 32.44
C ALA A 396 -17.14 99.11 32.82
N SER A 397 -16.03 98.64 32.23
CA SER A 397 -15.42 97.34 32.55
C SER A 397 -15.13 97.22 34.07
N PRO A 398 -15.43 96.08 34.72
CA PRO A 398 -15.08 95.87 36.12
C PRO A 398 -13.56 95.67 36.34
N TYR A 399 -12.76 95.58 35.26
CA TYR A 399 -11.32 95.36 35.31
C TYR A 399 -10.53 96.65 35.01
N GLN A 400 -10.69 97.66 35.87
CA GLN A 400 -10.02 98.97 35.78
C GLN A 400 -9.64 99.54 37.15
N ASP A 401 -8.73 100.54 37.22
CA ASP A 401 -8.26 101.11 38.49
C ASP A 401 -9.41 101.69 39.33
N GLY A 402 -9.56 101.16 40.55
CA GLY A 402 -10.57 101.56 41.52
C GLY A 402 -11.65 100.52 41.77
N GLU A 403 -11.84 99.57 40.87
CA GLU A 403 -12.82 98.49 40.99
C GLU A 403 -12.25 97.26 41.75
N SER A 404 -13.13 96.33 42.14
CA SER A 404 -12.73 95.11 42.84
C SER A 404 -13.74 93.96 42.70
N GLY A 405 -13.25 92.76 42.39
CA GLY A 405 -14.03 91.52 42.25
C GLY A 405 -13.20 90.28 42.57
N GLU A 406 -13.82 89.10 42.67
CA GLU A 406 -13.09 87.84 42.83
C GLU A 406 -12.37 87.48 41.52
N ASP A 407 -13.01 87.71 40.38
CA ASP A 407 -12.51 87.57 39.01
C ASP A 407 -11.23 88.41 38.72
N VAL A 408 -10.97 89.46 39.52
CA VAL A 408 -9.72 90.26 39.45
C VAL A 408 -8.52 89.49 40.03
N VAL A 409 -8.76 88.42 40.79
CA VAL A 409 -7.72 87.49 41.28
C VAL A 409 -7.30 86.56 40.14
N GLU A 410 -8.28 85.96 39.47
CA GLU A 410 -8.11 85.09 38.28
C GLU A 410 -7.31 85.81 37.19
N LEU A 411 -7.73 87.02 36.78
CA LEU A 411 -6.98 87.85 35.82
C LEU A 411 -5.51 88.09 36.21
N LYS A 412 -5.17 88.12 37.51
CA LYS A 412 -3.78 88.29 37.96
C LYS A 412 -2.98 87.00 37.96
N GLU A 413 -3.65 85.88 38.17
CA GLU A 413 -3.07 84.54 38.08
C GLU A 413 -2.79 84.23 36.60
N ASP A 414 -3.74 84.51 35.70
CA ASP A 414 -3.60 84.44 34.24
C ASP A 414 -2.44 85.29 33.72
N LEU A 415 -2.42 86.58 34.07
CA LEU A 415 -1.32 87.46 33.67
C LEU A 415 0.02 86.96 34.22
N THR A 416 0.06 86.41 35.44
CA THR A 416 1.30 85.84 36.02
C THR A 416 1.75 84.59 35.26
N ALA A 417 0.82 83.72 34.82
CA ALA A 417 1.11 82.55 33.99
C ALA A 417 1.71 82.97 32.64
N LEU A 418 1.12 84.00 31.99
CA LEU A 418 1.65 84.63 30.78
C LEU A 418 2.96 85.43 31.00
N GLY A 419 3.51 85.46 32.22
CA GLY A 419 4.77 86.13 32.56
C GLY A 419 4.66 87.64 32.80
N PHE A 420 3.45 88.18 32.88
CA PHE A 420 3.14 89.59 33.13
C PHE A 420 2.84 89.84 34.61
N GLY A 421 3.67 90.68 35.23
CA GLY A 421 3.59 90.96 36.66
C GLY A 421 4.28 89.89 37.53
N ASN A 422 4.13 90.05 38.84
CA ASN A 422 4.64 89.12 39.85
C ASN A 422 3.78 89.29 41.10
N PHE A 423 2.52 88.88 40.97
CA PHE A 423 1.56 88.96 42.05
C PHE A 423 1.88 87.87 43.11
N PRO A 424 1.59 88.09 44.40
CA PRO A 424 1.73 87.04 45.40
C PRO A 424 0.73 85.90 45.11
N SER A 425 1.05 84.68 45.54
CA SER A 425 0.23 83.44 45.40
C SER A 425 -1.13 83.45 46.13
N SER A 426 -1.65 84.62 46.44
CA SER A 426 -3.01 84.92 46.88
C SER A 426 -3.23 86.41 46.57
N PRO A 427 -3.50 86.78 45.31
CA PRO A 427 -3.69 88.16 44.91
C PRO A 427 -4.86 88.84 45.65
N SER A 428 -4.85 90.17 45.70
CA SER A 428 -6.00 90.91 46.22
C SER A 428 -7.07 91.10 45.15
N THR A 429 -8.35 91.03 45.54
CA THR A 429 -9.52 91.33 44.70
C THR A 429 -9.58 92.75 44.12
N VAL A 430 -8.73 93.68 44.60
CA VAL A 430 -8.71 95.08 44.13
C VAL A 430 -7.93 95.22 42.83
N TYR A 431 -8.57 95.77 41.80
CA TYR A 431 -7.89 96.24 40.60
C TYR A 431 -7.37 97.64 40.89
N GLY A 432 -6.09 97.73 41.24
CA GLY A 432 -5.41 98.99 41.53
C GLY A 432 -4.32 99.29 40.50
N SER A 433 -3.78 100.51 40.50
CA SER A 433 -2.68 101.01 39.63
C SER A 433 -1.47 100.10 39.38
N VAL A 434 -1.21 99.07 40.20
CA VAL A 434 -0.22 98.02 39.90
C VAL A 434 -0.76 96.99 38.91
N THR A 435 -2.03 96.60 39.04
CA THR A 435 -2.77 95.72 38.11
C THR A 435 -2.96 96.43 36.78
N GLU A 436 -3.41 97.69 36.82
CA GLU A 436 -3.53 98.58 35.65
C GLU A 436 -2.20 98.64 34.87
N GLY A 437 -1.07 98.86 35.57
CA GLY A 437 0.25 98.88 34.94
C GLY A 437 0.67 97.54 34.32
N VAL A 438 0.32 96.40 34.93
CA VAL A 438 0.60 95.07 34.37
C VAL A 438 -0.29 94.78 33.15
N VAL A 439 -1.54 95.22 33.16
CA VAL A 439 -2.43 95.14 31.98
C VAL A 439 -1.97 96.08 30.87
N GLN A 440 -1.42 97.25 31.19
CA GLN A 440 -0.76 98.14 30.21
C GLN A 440 0.49 97.48 29.61
N ASP A 441 1.35 96.86 30.43
CA ASP A 441 2.52 96.10 29.95
C ASP A 441 2.10 94.93 29.04
N PHE A 442 1.01 94.23 29.37
CA PHE A 442 0.43 93.16 28.54
C PHE A 442 -0.15 93.70 27.23
N GLN A 443 -0.98 94.74 27.28
CA GLN A 443 -1.57 95.38 26.10
C GLN A 443 -0.48 95.92 25.16
N GLU A 444 0.58 96.54 25.68
CA GLU A 444 1.71 97.00 24.86
C GLU A 444 2.46 95.81 24.21
N ALA A 445 2.65 94.71 24.94
CA ALA A 445 3.32 93.52 24.41
C ALA A 445 2.51 92.80 23.31
N GLN A 446 1.19 92.72 23.45
CA GLN A 446 0.29 92.13 22.44
C GLN A 446 -0.11 93.11 21.31
N GLY A 447 0.31 94.38 21.39
CA GLY A 447 -0.03 95.40 20.39
C GLY A 447 -1.48 95.89 20.43
N LEU A 448 -2.15 95.70 21.57
CA LEU A 448 -3.49 96.19 21.86
C LEU A 448 -3.48 97.69 22.22
N PRO A 449 -4.64 98.39 22.17
CA PRO A 449 -4.78 99.73 22.71
C PRO A 449 -4.42 99.76 24.20
N VAL A 450 -3.40 100.53 24.56
CA VAL A 450 -2.90 100.60 25.94
C VAL A 450 -3.78 101.55 26.76
N SER A 451 -4.78 100.98 27.41
CA SER A 451 -5.71 101.69 28.32
C SER A 451 -5.42 101.36 29.79
N GLY A 452 -4.98 100.14 30.10
CA GLY A 452 -4.94 99.60 31.47
C GLY A 452 -6.30 99.12 31.99
N ILE A 453 -7.32 99.12 31.12
CA ILE A 453 -8.60 98.46 31.33
C ILE A 453 -8.54 97.11 30.63
N ALA A 454 -8.76 96.00 31.32
CA ALA A 454 -8.96 94.72 30.65
C ALA A 454 -10.40 94.66 30.12
N ASP A 455 -10.54 94.85 28.82
CA ASP A 455 -11.82 94.77 28.09
C ASP A 455 -12.02 93.37 27.48
N GLU A 456 -13.12 93.17 26.76
CA GLU A 456 -13.46 91.87 26.16
C GLU A 456 -12.34 91.34 25.24
N ILE A 457 -11.64 92.22 24.51
CA ILE A 457 -10.57 91.85 23.58
C ILE A 457 -9.29 91.51 24.36
N THR A 458 -8.96 92.30 25.39
CA THR A 458 -7.82 92.03 26.27
C THR A 458 -8.00 90.70 27.00
N LEU A 459 -9.18 90.44 27.56
CA LEU A 459 -9.51 89.20 28.27
C LEU A 459 -9.55 87.99 27.32
N ALA A 460 -10.15 88.13 26.13
CA ALA A 460 -10.09 87.09 25.11
C ALA A 460 -8.64 86.79 24.70
N THR A 461 -7.79 87.81 24.50
CA THR A 461 -6.37 87.62 24.16
C THR A 461 -5.60 86.92 25.29
N ILE A 462 -5.95 87.16 26.56
CA ILE A 462 -5.36 86.44 27.71
C ILE A 462 -5.79 84.98 27.69
N SER A 463 -7.09 84.72 27.50
CA SER A 463 -7.67 83.37 27.40
C SER A 463 -7.09 82.57 26.23
N ASP A 464 -7.00 83.17 25.03
CA ASP A 464 -6.44 82.56 23.82
C ASP A 464 -4.96 82.21 23.96
N LEU A 465 -4.20 82.94 24.79
CA LEU A 465 -2.78 82.67 25.08
C LEU A 465 -2.57 81.63 26.19
N LEU A 466 -3.63 81.26 26.92
CA LEU A 466 -3.61 80.21 27.95
C LEU A 466 -4.28 78.91 27.48
N ALA A 467 -4.96 78.94 26.34
CA ALA A 467 -5.58 77.77 25.72
C ALA A 467 -4.54 76.86 25.04
N PRO A 468 -4.76 75.53 24.99
CA PRO A 468 -3.93 74.61 24.22
C PRO A 468 -3.95 74.94 22.70
N PRO A 469 -2.93 74.55 21.92
CA PRO A 469 -1.88 73.57 22.24
C PRO A 469 -0.77 74.10 23.17
N TYR A 470 -0.43 73.34 24.21
CA TYR A 470 0.71 73.66 25.08
C TYR A 470 2.04 73.22 24.43
N GLN A 471 3.03 74.11 24.37
CA GLN A 471 4.26 73.96 23.57
C GLN A 471 5.54 74.45 24.29
N ASP A 472 6.72 74.15 23.74
CA ASP A 472 8.03 74.57 24.31
C ASP A 472 8.13 76.10 24.48
N GLY A 473 8.19 76.54 25.74
CA GLY A 473 8.22 77.95 26.13
C GLY A 473 7.05 78.38 27.02
N ASP A 474 5.94 77.66 27.01
CA ASP A 474 4.75 78.01 27.79
C ASP A 474 4.97 77.81 29.30
N SER A 475 4.18 78.52 30.13
CA SER A 475 4.21 78.28 31.57
C SER A 475 2.90 78.54 32.30
N GLY A 476 2.55 77.66 33.24
CA GLY A 476 1.37 77.81 34.10
C GLY A 476 1.19 76.64 35.06
N GLU A 477 0.09 76.65 35.82
CA GLU A 477 -0.30 75.49 36.65
C GLU A 477 -0.90 74.36 35.79
N HIS A 478 -1.55 74.67 34.66
CA HIS A 478 -2.02 73.68 33.67
C HIS A 478 -0.87 72.80 33.12
N ILE A 479 0.36 73.32 33.07
CA ILE A 479 1.57 72.56 32.69
C ILE A 479 2.06 71.62 33.80
N ILE A 480 1.69 71.87 35.06
CA ILE A 480 1.94 70.95 36.17
C ILE A 480 0.98 69.76 36.09
N GLU A 481 -0.30 70.03 35.85
CA GLU A 481 -1.37 69.05 35.67
C GLU A 481 -1.03 68.08 34.52
N LEU A 482 -0.81 68.60 33.31
CA LEU A 482 -0.37 67.81 32.15
C LEU A 482 0.79 66.83 32.44
N LYS A 483 1.77 67.25 33.24
CA LYS A 483 2.93 66.39 33.59
C LYS A 483 2.59 65.33 34.62
N GLN A 484 1.71 65.64 35.55
CA GLN A 484 1.21 64.67 36.52
C GLN A 484 0.36 63.62 35.81
N ASP A 485 -0.47 64.05 34.87
CA ASP A 485 -1.32 63.21 34.04
C ASP A 485 -0.52 62.30 33.12
N LEU A 486 0.45 62.83 32.36
CA LEU A 486 1.39 62.01 31.58
C LEU A 486 2.09 60.96 32.47
N THR A 487 2.57 61.34 33.66
CA THR A 487 3.21 60.39 34.60
C THR A 487 2.23 59.32 35.09
N ALA A 488 0.95 59.66 35.31
CA ALA A 488 -0.08 58.71 35.73
C ALA A 488 -0.49 57.74 34.60
N LEU A 489 -0.43 58.18 33.35
CA LEU A 489 -0.58 57.34 32.15
C LEU A 489 0.67 56.49 31.82
N GLY A 490 1.72 56.55 32.66
CA GLY A 490 2.97 55.79 32.46
C GLY A 490 4.03 56.50 31.61
N PHE A 491 3.79 57.74 31.17
CA PHE A 491 4.67 58.51 30.30
C PHE A 491 5.56 59.50 31.07
N GLY A 492 6.86 59.27 30.98
CA GLY A 492 7.86 60.07 31.69
C GLY A 492 7.88 59.81 33.20
N ASN A 493 8.78 60.50 33.89
CA ASN A 493 8.94 60.38 35.35
C ASN A 493 9.19 61.77 35.93
N PHE A 494 8.15 62.60 35.92
CA PHE A 494 8.21 63.94 36.46
C PHE A 494 8.21 63.88 38.01
N PRO A 495 8.95 64.76 38.70
CA PRO A 495 8.91 64.81 40.16
C PRO A 495 7.52 65.24 40.63
N SER A 496 7.10 64.80 41.82
CA SER A 496 5.76 65.07 42.41
C SER A 496 5.41 66.55 42.65
N SER A 497 6.30 67.47 42.31
CA SER A 497 6.02 68.89 42.15
C SER A 497 6.83 69.38 40.94
N PRO A 498 6.32 69.20 39.71
CA PRO A 498 7.05 69.53 38.49
C PRO A 498 7.12 71.04 38.27
N SER A 499 7.94 71.48 37.31
CA SER A 499 8.02 72.90 36.95
C SER A 499 6.80 73.35 36.16
N THR A 500 6.36 74.59 36.38
CA THR A 500 5.32 75.25 35.57
C THR A 500 5.70 75.45 34.11
N VAL A 501 6.99 75.36 33.74
CA VAL A 501 7.48 75.61 32.37
C VAL A 501 7.39 74.35 31.52
N TYR A 502 6.77 74.44 30.35
CA TYR A 502 6.81 73.42 29.29
C TYR A 502 8.15 73.58 28.57
N GLY A 503 8.96 72.54 28.60
CA GLY A 503 10.31 72.56 28.05
C GLY A 503 10.59 71.31 27.22
N SER A 504 11.72 71.26 26.53
CA SER A 504 12.15 70.11 25.71
C SER A 504 12.04 68.71 26.33
N VAL A 505 12.08 68.56 27.67
CA VAL A 505 11.82 67.27 28.35
C VAL A 505 10.32 66.93 28.37
N THR A 506 9.46 67.94 28.49
CA THR A 506 8.00 67.81 28.40
C THR A 506 7.57 67.55 26.97
N ALA A 507 8.14 68.28 26.00
CA ALA A 507 7.93 68.02 24.57
C ALA A 507 8.27 66.57 24.23
N GLY A 508 9.45 66.07 24.63
CA GLY A 508 9.84 64.68 24.36
C GLY A 508 8.92 63.62 24.98
N VAL A 509 8.40 63.84 26.20
CA VAL A 509 7.42 62.91 26.81
C VAL A 509 6.05 62.98 26.11
N VAL A 510 5.69 64.13 25.55
CA VAL A 510 4.50 64.27 24.69
C VAL A 510 4.74 63.63 23.31
N GLU A 511 5.94 63.70 22.74
CA GLU A 511 6.33 62.94 21.54
C GLU A 511 6.22 61.42 21.80
N ASP A 512 6.69 60.94 22.97
CA ASP A 512 6.57 59.53 23.37
C ASP A 512 5.08 59.10 23.48
N PHE A 513 4.23 59.92 24.11
CA PHE A 513 2.77 59.68 24.21
C PHE A 513 2.09 59.67 22.84
N GLN A 514 2.35 60.69 22.01
CA GLN A 514 1.81 60.80 20.66
C GLN A 514 2.22 59.61 19.79
N THR A 515 3.47 59.15 19.91
CA THR A 515 3.98 57.99 19.17
C THR A 515 3.30 56.69 19.59
N TYR A 516 3.01 56.50 20.88
CA TYR A 516 2.37 55.27 21.37
C TYR A 516 0.90 55.13 20.91
N TYR A 517 0.15 56.24 20.86
CA TYR A 517 -1.26 56.25 20.42
C TYR A 517 -1.46 56.64 18.92
N ASP A 518 -0.41 56.54 18.09
CA ASP A 518 -0.42 56.88 16.64
C ASP A 518 -1.01 58.27 16.30
N LEU A 519 -0.73 59.27 17.15
CA LEU A 519 -1.10 60.67 16.93
C LEU A 519 -0.05 61.42 16.10
N GLU A 520 -0.38 62.61 15.60
CA GLU A 520 0.62 63.47 14.94
C GLU A 520 1.69 63.89 15.94
N VAL A 521 2.91 63.36 15.78
CA VAL A 521 4.05 63.62 16.68
C VAL A 521 4.56 65.05 16.47
N THR A 522 3.98 65.98 17.22
CA THR A 522 4.30 67.42 17.19
C THR A 522 5.17 67.86 18.37
N GLY A 523 5.17 67.10 19.48
CA GLY A 523 5.79 67.49 20.74
C GLY A 523 5.10 68.67 21.44
N ASN A 524 3.87 69.00 21.02
CA ASN A 524 2.97 69.95 21.67
C ASN A 524 1.75 69.18 22.17
N ALA A 525 1.24 69.50 23.36
CA ALA A 525 -0.01 68.91 23.85
C ALA A 525 -1.20 69.68 23.24
N ASP A 526 -1.60 69.26 22.05
CA ASP A 526 -2.74 69.79 21.29
C ASP A 526 -4.08 69.14 21.68
N GLU A 527 -5.16 69.59 21.05
CA GLU A 527 -6.53 69.14 21.33
C GLU A 527 -6.66 67.61 21.22
N ALA A 528 -6.12 67.00 20.16
CA ALA A 528 -6.14 65.54 19.98
C ALA A 528 -5.31 64.80 21.03
N THR A 529 -4.16 65.35 21.43
CA THR A 529 -3.33 64.78 22.51
C THR A 529 -4.06 64.80 23.84
N LEU A 530 -4.72 65.91 24.18
CA LEU A 530 -5.45 66.08 25.43
C LEU A 530 -6.74 65.24 25.45
N GLU A 531 -7.50 65.21 24.34
CA GLU A 531 -8.67 64.33 24.19
C GLU A 531 -8.30 62.86 24.38
N LYS A 532 -7.16 62.39 23.82
CA LYS A 532 -6.72 61.00 24.03
C LYS A 532 -6.28 60.72 25.47
N MET A 533 -5.66 61.69 26.15
CA MET A 533 -5.36 61.56 27.58
C MET A 533 -6.66 61.43 28.41
N GLU A 534 -7.67 62.27 28.15
CA GLU A 534 -8.98 62.19 28.81
C GLU A 534 -9.69 60.85 28.51
N GLU A 535 -9.60 60.35 27.28
CA GLU A 535 -10.18 59.06 26.87
C GLU A 535 -9.60 57.88 27.67
N VAL A 536 -8.27 57.82 27.82
CA VAL A 536 -7.61 56.77 28.60
C VAL A 536 -8.01 56.86 30.08
N PHE A 537 -8.05 58.07 30.66
CA PHE A 537 -8.58 58.27 32.02
C PHE A 537 -10.08 58.01 32.16
N ALA A 538 -10.83 57.87 31.07
CA ALA A 538 -12.25 57.51 31.08
C ALA A 538 -12.51 55.99 30.98
N SER A 539 -11.47 55.15 30.82
CA SER A 539 -11.62 53.69 30.72
C SER A 539 -12.41 53.09 31.89
N SER A 540 -13.28 52.10 31.60
CA SER A 540 -13.98 51.31 32.63
C SER A 540 -13.01 50.45 33.45
N TYR A 541 -11.82 50.15 32.93
CA TYR A 541 -10.85 49.24 33.53
C TYR A 541 -9.72 49.97 34.29
N GLN A 542 -10.09 50.62 35.39
CA GLN A 542 -9.17 51.33 36.30
C GLN A 542 -9.65 51.26 37.76
N ASP A 543 -8.77 51.54 38.74
CA ASP A 543 -9.10 51.45 40.18
C ASP A 543 -10.32 52.33 40.55
N GLY A 544 -11.30 51.71 41.19
CA GLY A 544 -12.54 52.35 41.63
C GLY A 544 -13.76 52.14 40.73
N ASN A 545 -13.57 51.60 39.51
CA ASN A 545 -14.65 51.21 38.61
C ASN A 545 -15.10 49.75 38.84
N SER A 546 -16.25 49.38 38.25
CA SER A 546 -16.77 48.01 38.35
C SER A 546 -17.74 47.66 37.22
N GLY A 547 -17.64 46.44 36.69
CA GLY A 547 -18.55 45.88 35.69
C GLY A 547 -18.32 44.37 35.52
N ASP A 548 -19.19 43.71 34.76
CA ASP A 548 -19.10 42.27 34.49
C ASP A 548 -17.92 41.96 33.52
N ASP A 549 -17.57 42.94 32.69
CA ASP A 549 -16.38 43.00 31.82
C ASP A 549 -15.06 42.91 32.60
N VAL A 550 -15.03 43.46 33.83
CA VAL A 550 -13.88 43.37 34.75
C VAL A 550 -13.66 41.94 35.26
N VAL A 551 -14.67 41.05 35.19
CA VAL A 551 -14.53 39.63 35.55
C VAL A 551 -13.77 38.91 34.44
N ALA A 552 -14.20 39.07 33.19
CA ALA A 552 -13.52 38.51 32.02
C ALA A 552 -12.04 38.93 31.98
N LEU A 553 -11.74 40.22 32.14
CA LEU A 553 -10.34 40.70 32.19
C LEU A 553 -9.49 40.01 33.28
N LYS A 554 -10.08 39.59 34.40
CA LYS A 554 -9.34 38.87 35.46
C LYS A 554 -9.12 37.40 35.12
N GLU A 555 -10.06 36.80 34.41
CA GLU A 555 -9.97 35.44 33.89
C GLU A 555 -8.89 35.43 32.80
N ASP A 556 -8.93 36.36 31.85
CA ASP A 556 -7.91 36.60 30.81
C ASP A 556 -6.50 36.80 31.39
N LEU A 557 -6.35 37.70 32.37
CA LEU A 557 -5.06 37.93 33.02
C LEU A 557 -4.57 36.69 33.78
N THR A 558 -5.46 35.95 34.46
CA THR A 558 -5.08 34.70 35.15
C THR A 558 -4.64 33.64 34.15
N THR A 559 -5.31 33.58 33.00
CA THR A 559 -5.03 32.68 31.86
C THR A 559 -3.62 32.94 31.33
N LEU A 560 -3.28 34.21 31.09
CA LEU A 560 -1.93 34.68 30.73
C LEU A 560 -0.89 34.57 31.86
N GLY A 561 -1.25 34.03 33.04
CA GLY A 561 -0.34 33.83 34.18
C GLY A 561 -0.12 35.05 35.07
N PHE A 562 -0.91 36.12 34.90
CA PHE A 562 -0.86 37.35 35.67
C PHE A 562 -1.93 37.37 36.78
N GLY A 563 -1.46 37.39 38.02
CA GLY A 563 -2.33 37.37 39.20
C GLY A 563 -2.78 35.97 39.61
N SER A 564 -3.72 35.91 40.55
CA SER A 564 -4.32 34.66 41.05
C SER A 564 -5.67 35.01 41.66
N PHE A 565 -6.65 35.31 40.80
CA PHE A 565 -8.01 35.63 41.23
C PHE A 565 -8.76 34.35 41.64
N PRO A 566 -9.76 34.43 42.54
CA PRO A 566 -10.62 33.29 42.85
C PRO A 566 -11.52 32.94 41.66
N SER A 567 -12.02 31.70 41.59
CA SER A 567 -12.92 31.18 40.54
C SER A 567 -14.32 31.81 40.46
N ASP A 568 -14.53 32.93 41.14
CA ASP A 568 -15.69 33.81 41.06
C ASP A 568 -15.14 35.23 41.34
N PRO A 569 -14.47 35.86 40.34
CA PRO A 569 -13.82 37.15 40.53
C PRO A 569 -14.86 38.25 40.76
N SER A 570 -14.58 39.17 41.68
CA SER A 570 -15.49 40.32 41.87
C SER A 570 -15.52 41.23 40.64
N THR A 571 -16.67 41.82 40.33
CA THR A 571 -16.83 42.84 39.27
C THR A 571 -16.06 44.15 39.53
N VAL A 572 -15.41 44.32 40.70
CA VAL A 572 -14.72 45.56 41.08
C VAL A 572 -13.29 45.56 40.55
N TYR A 573 -12.93 46.57 39.77
CA TYR A 573 -11.55 46.85 39.40
C TYR A 573 -10.93 47.62 40.58
N GLY A 574 -10.18 46.90 41.42
CA GLY A 574 -9.56 47.45 42.62
C GLY A 574 -8.03 47.48 42.51
N SER A 575 -7.36 48.15 43.44
CA SER A 575 -5.89 48.18 43.58
C SER A 575 -5.12 46.84 43.45
N VAL A 576 -5.78 45.68 43.64
CA VAL A 576 -5.19 44.37 43.32
C VAL A 576 -5.20 44.10 41.81
N THR A 577 -6.32 44.37 41.13
CA THR A 577 -6.46 44.31 39.67
C THR A 577 -5.56 45.33 38.98
N GLU A 578 -5.53 46.56 39.48
CA GLU A 578 -4.60 47.62 39.02
C GLU A 578 -3.13 47.15 39.14
N GLY A 579 -2.77 46.49 40.24
CA GLY A 579 -1.45 45.90 40.44
C GLY A 579 -1.12 44.81 39.41
N VAL A 580 -2.06 43.89 39.16
CA VAL A 580 -1.88 42.81 38.18
C VAL A 580 -1.79 43.36 36.75
N VAL A 581 -2.56 44.39 36.40
CA VAL A 581 -2.45 45.05 35.09
C VAL A 581 -1.15 45.84 34.95
N LYS A 582 -0.61 46.41 36.04
CA LYS A 582 0.75 46.98 36.04
C LYS A 582 1.83 45.92 35.83
N ASP A 583 1.72 44.77 36.49
CA ASP A 583 2.63 43.64 36.30
C ASP A 583 2.58 43.12 34.85
N PHE A 584 1.39 43.06 34.24
CA PHE A 584 1.19 42.72 32.83
C PHE A 584 1.79 43.77 31.89
N GLN A 585 1.48 45.06 32.08
CA GLN A 585 2.02 46.16 31.27
C GLN A 585 3.55 46.21 31.34
N GLU A 586 4.15 46.04 32.52
CA GLU A 586 5.61 45.98 32.68
C GLU A 586 6.22 44.77 31.94
N ALA A 587 5.56 43.60 31.98
CA ALA A 587 6.02 42.40 31.29
C ALA A 587 5.93 42.50 29.75
N GLN A 588 4.88 43.13 29.22
CA GLN A 588 4.70 43.36 27.78
C GLN A 588 5.43 44.62 27.26
N GLY A 589 6.08 45.39 28.14
CA GLY A 589 6.79 46.62 27.77
C GLY A 589 5.88 47.81 27.43
N LEU A 590 4.62 47.77 27.87
CA LEU A 590 3.63 48.84 27.73
C LEU A 590 3.82 49.94 28.80
N PRO A 591 3.29 51.16 28.60
CA PRO A 591 3.24 52.21 29.61
C PRO A 591 2.50 51.73 30.88
N VAL A 592 3.19 51.76 32.02
CA VAL A 592 2.69 51.18 33.27
C VAL A 592 1.77 52.16 34.01
N SER A 593 0.52 52.25 33.55
CA SER A 593 -0.54 53.08 34.14
C SER A 593 -1.38 52.32 35.18
N GLY A 594 -1.59 51.01 34.98
CA GLY A 594 -2.61 50.21 35.67
C GLY A 594 -4.05 50.51 35.25
N ILE A 595 -4.21 51.21 34.14
CA ILE A 595 -5.46 51.32 33.40
C ILE A 595 -5.34 50.35 32.24
N ALA A 596 -6.28 49.43 32.08
CA ALA A 596 -6.37 48.66 30.83
C ALA A 596 -7.09 49.54 29.78
N ASP A 597 -6.28 50.15 28.92
CA ASP A 597 -6.71 50.92 27.75
C ASP A 597 -6.93 49.99 26.54
N GLU A 598 -7.32 50.54 25.40
CA GLU A 598 -7.59 49.76 24.18
C GLU A 598 -6.37 48.93 23.73
N ILE A 599 -5.14 49.46 23.89
CA ILE A 599 -3.91 48.77 23.49
C ILE A 599 -3.58 47.65 24.48
N THR A 600 -3.75 47.87 25.79
CA THR A 600 -3.59 46.82 26.81
C THR A 600 -4.59 45.69 26.60
N LEU A 601 -5.86 46.02 26.34
CA LEU A 601 -6.92 45.03 26.09
C LEU A 601 -6.70 44.27 24.77
N ALA A 602 -6.30 44.96 23.70
CA ALA A 602 -5.91 44.32 22.45
C ALA A 602 -4.72 43.38 22.66
N THR A 603 -3.68 43.81 23.37
CA THR A 603 -2.51 42.95 23.68
C THR A 603 -2.91 41.71 24.49
N ILE A 604 -3.86 41.83 25.42
CA ILE A 604 -4.40 40.67 26.16
C ILE A 604 -5.15 39.73 25.22
N SER A 605 -6.01 40.28 24.34
CA SER A 605 -6.76 39.50 23.37
C SER A 605 -5.87 38.80 22.34
N ASP A 606 -4.81 39.47 21.87
CA ASP A 606 -3.86 38.95 20.89
C ASP A 606 -3.01 37.82 21.49
N LEU A 607 -2.67 37.90 22.78
CA LEU A 607 -1.95 36.84 23.51
C LEU A 607 -2.83 35.65 23.89
N LEU A 608 -4.15 35.76 23.75
CA LEU A 608 -5.12 34.69 23.95
C LEU A 608 -5.65 34.10 22.63
N ALA A 609 -5.29 34.71 21.50
CA ALA A 609 -5.65 34.21 20.17
C ALA A 609 -4.65 33.13 19.70
N PRO A 610 -5.10 32.15 18.91
CA PRO A 610 -4.18 31.23 18.23
C PRO A 610 -3.28 31.98 17.23
N PRO A 611 -2.12 31.43 16.86
CA PRO A 611 -1.65 30.05 17.10
C PRO A 611 -1.23 29.75 18.55
N TYR A 612 -1.62 28.58 19.07
CA TYR A 612 -1.16 28.09 20.38
C TYR A 612 0.10 27.22 20.24
N GLN A 613 1.13 27.49 21.05
CA GLN A 613 2.46 26.87 20.95
C GLN A 613 3.11 26.60 22.32
N ASP A 614 4.29 25.98 22.35
CA ASP A 614 5.00 25.76 23.61
C ASP A 614 5.39 27.07 24.31
N GLY A 615 5.10 27.14 25.61
CA GLY A 615 5.13 28.36 26.42
C GLY A 615 3.74 28.84 26.83
N ASP A 616 2.72 28.62 25.99
CA ASP A 616 1.38 29.15 26.19
C ASP A 616 0.61 28.49 27.33
N ARG A 617 -0.34 29.24 27.87
CA ARG A 617 -1.09 28.90 29.08
C ARG A 617 -2.54 29.37 29.01
N GLY A 618 -3.46 28.51 29.40
CA GLY A 618 -4.85 28.91 29.61
C GLY A 618 -5.86 27.79 29.68
N GLU A 619 -7.13 28.16 29.85
CA GLU A 619 -8.28 27.26 29.72
C GLU A 619 -8.48 26.82 28.25
N HIS A 620 -8.24 27.72 27.28
CA HIS A 620 -8.20 27.39 25.85
C HIS A 620 -7.22 26.26 25.50
N ILE A 621 -6.10 26.13 26.24
CA ILE A 621 -5.14 25.02 26.10
C ILE A 621 -5.68 23.72 26.71
N VAL A 622 -6.53 23.81 27.74
CA VAL A 622 -7.20 22.64 28.34
C VAL A 622 -8.27 22.11 27.39
N ASP A 623 -9.01 23.00 26.73
CA ASP A 623 -10.01 22.64 25.72
C ASP A 623 -9.34 22.03 24.49
N LEU A 624 -8.28 22.64 23.94
CA LEU A 624 -7.46 22.03 22.86
C LEU A 624 -7.04 20.59 23.18
N LYS A 625 -6.53 20.32 24.38
CA LYS A 625 -6.12 18.96 24.81
C LYS A 625 -7.30 18.00 24.91
N ARG A 626 -8.47 18.47 25.36
CA ARG A 626 -9.69 17.65 25.42
C ARG A 626 -10.20 17.32 24.02
N ASP A 627 -10.17 18.29 23.14
CA ASP A 627 -10.62 18.16 21.76
C ASP A 627 -9.71 17.21 20.99
N LEU A 628 -8.38 17.34 21.09
CA LEU A 628 -7.43 16.34 20.59
C LEU A 628 -7.73 14.93 21.12
N THR A 629 -7.94 14.78 22.44
CA THR A 629 -8.28 13.48 23.04
C THR A 629 -9.60 12.91 22.48
N ALA A 630 -10.60 13.76 22.24
CA ALA A 630 -11.90 13.37 21.70
C ALA A 630 -11.82 12.99 20.20
N LEU A 631 -10.86 13.58 19.46
CA LEU A 631 -10.50 13.21 18.09
C LEU A 631 -9.59 11.97 18.01
N GLY A 632 -9.24 11.34 19.14
CA GLY A 632 -8.38 10.15 19.21
C GLY A 632 -6.89 10.44 19.33
N PHE A 633 -6.49 11.71 19.49
CA PHE A 633 -5.08 12.15 19.53
C PHE A 633 -4.63 12.45 20.96
N GLY A 634 -3.65 11.67 21.42
CA GLY A 634 -3.09 11.77 22.77
C GLY A 634 -4.04 11.28 23.87
N ASN A 635 -3.47 10.98 25.04
CA ASN A 635 -4.20 10.47 26.20
C ASN A 635 -4.04 11.44 27.38
N PHE A 636 -4.63 12.64 27.27
CA PHE A 636 -4.58 13.63 28.33
C PHE A 636 -5.52 13.24 29.50
N PRO A 637 -5.15 13.52 30.77
CA PRO A 637 -6.02 13.23 31.91
C PRO A 637 -7.30 14.07 31.86
N SER A 638 -8.39 13.62 32.50
CA SER A 638 -9.72 14.27 32.45
C SER A 638 -9.75 15.74 32.92
N GLU A 639 -8.74 16.15 33.69
CA GLU A 639 -8.41 17.55 33.99
C GLU A 639 -6.97 17.82 33.49
N PRO A 640 -6.81 18.20 32.20
CA PRO A 640 -5.51 18.54 31.64
C PRO A 640 -4.87 19.76 32.31
N SER A 641 -3.54 19.89 32.22
CA SER A 641 -2.86 21.10 32.69
C SER A 641 -3.06 22.26 31.73
N VAL A 642 -3.21 23.48 32.27
CA VAL A 642 -3.30 24.72 31.48
C VAL A 642 -2.08 25.06 30.62
N ASN A 643 -0.92 24.42 30.81
CA ASN A 643 0.27 24.66 29.99
C ASN A 643 0.20 23.85 28.68
N TYR A 644 0.65 24.41 27.56
CA TYR A 644 0.82 23.66 26.31
C TYR A 644 1.86 22.55 26.49
N GLY A 645 3.15 22.90 26.49
CA GLY A 645 4.24 21.95 26.76
C GLY A 645 4.58 21.06 25.57
N SER A 646 5.80 20.53 25.56
CA SER A 646 6.30 19.64 24.50
C SER A 646 5.44 18.39 24.25
N VAL A 647 4.69 17.91 25.25
CA VAL A 647 3.76 16.78 25.09
C VAL A 647 2.54 17.16 24.23
N THR A 648 2.05 18.40 24.33
CA THR A 648 0.96 18.86 23.44
C THR A 648 1.48 19.31 22.09
N ALA A 649 2.72 19.81 22.00
CA ALA A 649 3.37 19.99 20.70
C ALA A 649 3.41 18.66 19.92
N GLY A 650 3.93 17.58 20.52
CA GLY A 650 3.96 16.25 19.87
C GLY A 650 2.58 15.73 19.47
N VAL A 651 1.56 15.83 20.33
CA VAL A 651 0.19 15.39 19.95
C VAL A 651 -0.43 16.27 18.85
N VAL A 652 -0.02 17.54 18.73
CA VAL A 652 -0.40 18.40 17.61
C VAL A 652 0.40 18.06 16.34
N GLU A 653 1.67 17.65 16.46
CA GLU A 653 2.45 17.10 15.35
C GLU A 653 1.80 15.81 14.82
N ASP A 654 1.37 14.89 15.69
CA ASP A 654 0.64 13.66 15.34
C ASP A 654 -0.66 13.98 14.56
N PHE A 655 -1.45 14.95 15.05
CA PHE A 655 -2.68 15.41 14.40
C PHE A 655 -2.41 16.06 13.03
N GLN A 656 -1.39 16.92 12.96
CA GLN A 656 -1.00 17.60 11.72
C GLN A 656 -0.52 16.60 10.67
N ALA A 657 0.31 15.62 11.06
CA ALA A 657 0.81 14.58 10.18
C ALA A 657 -0.33 13.72 9.61
N TYR A 658 -1.24 13.25 10.48
CA TYR A 658 -2.37 12.40 10.06
C TYR A 658 -3.31 13.08 9.04
N TYR A 659 -3.57 14.38 9.19
CA TYR A 659 -4.41 15.14 8.24
C TYR A 659 -3.61 15.85 7.11
N GLY A 660 -2.31 15.58 6.96
CA GLY A 660 -1.49 16.16 5.89
C GLY A 660 -1.29 17.69 5.97
N LEU A 661 -1.32 18.25 7.18
CA LEU A 661 -1.03 19.66 7.46
C LEU A 661 0.48 19.91 7.59
N GLU A 662 0.89 21.18 7.69
CA GLU A 662 2.30 21.52 7.98
C GLU A 662 2.62 21.13 9.43
N VAL A 663 3.46 20.11 9.61
CA VAL A 663 3.85 19.58 10.92
C VAL A 663 4.77 20.57 11.63
N THR A 664 4.22 21.29 12.61
CA THR A 664 4.86 22.41 13.30
C THR A 664 4.82 22.28 14.83
N GLY A 665 3.94 21.44 15.38
CA GLY A 665 3.70 21.37 16.83
C GLY A 665 3.10 22.65 17.41
N ILE A 666 2.44 23.42 16.54
CA ILE A 666 1.76 24.68 16.84
C ILE A 666 0.32 24.54 16.36
N ALA A 667 -0.66 24.70 17.26
CA ALA A 667 -2.07 24.68 16.91
C ALA A 667 -2.48 26.03 16.32
N ASP A 668 -2.23 26.18 15.02
CA ASP A 668 -2.52 27.36 14.21
C ASP A 668 -3.96 27.39 13.66
N GLU A 669 -4.28 28.40 12.86
CA GLU A 669 -5.61 28.59 12.27
C GLU A 669 -6.02 27.37 11.42
N ALA A 670 -5.11 26.82 10.60
CA ALA A 670 -5.40 25.63 9.78
C ALA A 670 -5.62 24.36 10.61
N THR A 671 -4.81 24.17 11.66
CA THR A 671 -4.95 23.05 12.59
C THR A 671 -6.31 23.09 13.31
N LEU A 672 -6.69 24.27 13.82
CA LEU A 672 -7.96 24.46 14.53
C LEU A 672 -9.18 24.37 13.59
N GLU A 673 -9.11 24.95 12.38
CA GLU A 673 -10.14 24.77 11.36
C GLU A 673 -10.34 23.28 11.01
N LYS A 674 -9.26 22.50 10.92
CA LYS A 674 -9.35 21.05 10.66
C LYS A 674 -9.99 20.28 11.82
N MET A 675 -9.67 20.63 13.07
CA MET A 675 -10.35 20.07 14.24
C MET A 675 -11.85 20.37 14.22
N GLU A 676 -12.25 21.62 13.93
CA GLU A 676 -13.66 22.01 13.80
C GLU A 676 -14.36 21.26 12.64
N GLU A 677 -13.68 21.03 11.51
CA GLU A 677 -14.22 20.26 10.38
C GLU A 677 -14.56 18.82 10.78
N VAL A 678 -13.66 18.12 11.49
CA VAL A 678 -13.90 16.75 11.94
C VAL A 678 -15.07 16.70 12.92
N PHE A 679 -15.12 17.63 13.89
CA PHE A 679 -16.28 17.78 14.78
C PHE A 679 -17.57 18.24 14.08
N ALA A 680 -17.51 18.70 12.82
CA ALA A 680 -18.68 19.05 12.02
C ALA A 680 -19.24 17.87 11.19
N SER A 681 -18.59 16.69 11.19
CA SER A 681 -19.04 15.51 10.41
C SER A 681 -20.50 15.13 10.69
N SER A 682 -21.24 14.74 9.66
CA SER A 682 -22.60 14.19 9.80
C SER A 682 -22.62 12.81 10.47
N TYR A 683 -21.48 12.13 10.57
CA TYR A 683 -21.34 10.77 11.08
C TYR A 683 -20.74 10.71 12.49
N GLN A 684 -21.47 11.27 13.47
CA GLN A 684 -21.12 11.27 14.90
C GLN A 684 -22.38 11.15 15.77
N ASP A 685 -22.24 10.81 17.07
CA ASP A 685 -23.39 10.62 17.97
C ASP A 685 -24.32 11.85 18.02
N GLY A 686 -25.61 11.59 17.93
CA GLY A 686 -26.66 12.62 17.94
C GLY A 686 -27.08 13.13 16.56
N ASN A 687 -26.29 12.90 15.51
CA ASN A 687 -26.66 13.24 14.14
C ASN A 687 -27.56 12.17 13.47
N SER A 688 -28.18 12.52 12.34
CA SER A 688 -29.03 11.57 11.60
C SER A 688 -29.23 11.93 10.12
N GLY A 689 -29.16 10.93 9.24
CA GLY A 689 -29.44 11.06 7.81
C GLY A 689 -29.58 9.70 7.11
N ASP A 690 -29.91 9.73 5.82
CA ASP A 690 -30.04 8.51 4.99
C ASP A 690 -28.65 7.92 4.65
N ASP A 691 -27.62 8.77 4.62
CA ASP A 691 -26.19 8.47 4.53
C ASP A 691 -25.69 7.60 5.70
N VAL A 692 -26.19 7.86 6.92
CA VAL A 692 -25.91 7.03 8.11
C VAL A 692 -26.46 5.60 7.98
N VAL A 693 -27.43 5.35 7.10
CA VAL A 693 -27.91 3.99 6.80
C VAL A 693 -26.90 3.25 5.94
N ALA A 694 -26.39 3.90 4.88
CA ALA A 694 -25.33 3.34 4.03
C ALA A 694 -24.10 2.96 4.87
N LEU A 695 -23.56 3.89 5.67
CA LEU A 695 -22.41 3.62 6.55
C LEU A 695 -22.61 2.38 7.46
N LYS A 696 -23.84 2.10 7.90
CA LYS A 696 -24.13 0.90 8.72
C LYS A 696 -24.20 -0.38 7.89
N GLU A 697 -24.68 -0.29 6.66
CA GLU A 697 -24.67 -1.39 5.71
C GLU A 697 -23.22 -1.70 5.29
N ASP A 698 -22.40 -0.68 5.07
CA ASP A 698 -20.97 -0.75 4.76
C ASP A 698 -20.16 -1.34 5.93
N LEU A 699 -20.32 -0.83 7.16
CA LEU A 699 -19.68 -1.41 8.35
C LEU A 699 -20.13 -2.87 8.59
N THR A 700 -21.42 -3.17 8.45
CA THR A 700 -21.91 -4.57 8.56
C THR A 700 -21.31 -5.46 7.48
N THR A 701 -21.09 -4.92 6.28
CA THR A 701 -20.46 -5.59 5.15
C THR A 701 -19.02 -5.96 5.50
N LEU A 702 -18.24 -5.00 6.01
CA LEU A 702 -16.87 -5.20 6.53
C LEU A 702 -16.79 -6.02 7.84
N GLY A 703 -17.92 -6.54 8.36
CA GLY A 703 -17.97 -7.37 9.57
C GLY A 703 -18.09 -6.60 10.90
N PHE A 704 -18.15 -5.26 10.85
CA PHE A 704 -18.26 -4.39 12.01
C PHE A 704 -19.72 -4.12 12.39
N GLY A 705 -20.08 -4.54 13.61
CA GLY A 705 -21.44 -4.42 14.12
C GLY A 705 -22.41 -5.47 13.57
N ASN A 706 -23.66 -5.40 14.04
CA ASN A 706 -24.74 -6.29 13.62
C ASN A 706 -26.04 -5.50 13.57
N PHE A 707 -26.11 -4.58 12.60
CA PHE A 707 -27.27 -3.73 12.40
C PHE A 707 -28.42 -4.54 11.78
N PRO A 708 -29.69 -4.22 12.11
CA PRO A 708 -30.83 -4.87 11.47
C PRO A 708 -30.89 -4.50 9.99
N SER A 709 -31.49 -5.36 9.15
CA SER A 709 -31.67 -5.18 7.69
C SER A 709 -32.60 -4.02 7.24
N ASP A 710 -32.81 -3.05 8.11
CA ASP A 710 -33.51 -1.77 7.92
C ASP A 710 -32.97 -0.84 9.02
N PRO A 711 -31.71 -0.36 8.90
CA PRO A 711 -31.04 0.40 9.95
C PRO A 711 -31.74 1.75 10.21
N SER A 712 -31.60 2.28 11.43
CA SER A 712 -32.07 3.63 11.72
C SER A 712 -31.15 4.69 11.10
N THR A 713 -31.71 5.78 10.59
CA THR A 713 -30.97 6.97 10.14
C THR A 713 -30.20 7.70 11.25
N VAL A 714 -30.44 7.37 12.53
CA VAL A 714 -29.77 8.01 13.68
C VAL A 714 -28.39 7.41 13.90
N TYR A 715 -27.34 8.23 13.87
CA TYR A 715 -26.02 7.86 14.36
C TYR A 715 -26.07 8.01 15.89
N GLY A 716 -26.06 6.87 16.57
CA GLY A 716 -26.19 6.79 18.02
C GLY A 716 -24.94 6.18 18.65
N SER A 717 -24.80 6.21 19.96
CA SER A 717 -23.72 5.56 20.72
C SER A 717 -23.41 4.08 20.37
N VAL A 718 -24.37 3.34 19.78
CA VAL A 718 -24.10 1.99 19.24
C VAL A 718 -23.36 2.04 17.89
N THR A 719 -23.67 3.04 17.05
CA THR A 719 -22.97 3.32 15.78
C THR A 719 -21.59 3.92 16.04
N GLU A 720 -21.51 4.88 16.97
CA GLU A 720 -20.24 5.42 17.48
C GLU A 720 -19.32 4.29 17.99
N GLY A 721 -19.85 3.38 18.81
CA GLY A 721 -19.09 2.21 19.28
C GLY A 721 -18.59 1.32 18.16
N VAL A 722 -19.42 1.02 17.15
CA VAL A 722 -18.99 0.20 16.00
C VAL A 722 -17.96 0.93 15.11
N VAL A 723 -18.04 2.26 14.99
CA VAL A 723 -17.01 3.04 14.29
C VAL A 723 -15.71 3.11 15.10
N LYS A 724 -15.77 3.11 16.44
CA LYS A 724 -14.58 2.94 17.29
C LYS A 724 -13.95 1.56 17.11
N ASP A 725 -14.77 0.50 17.14
CA ASP A 725 -14.31 -0.87 16.87
C ASP A 725 -13.63 -0.97 15.48
N PHE A 726 -14.16 -0.28 14.47
CA PHE A 726 -13.57 -0.20 13.12
C PHE A 726 -12.26 0.60 13.10
N GLN A 727 -12.24 1.81 13.67
CA GLN A 727 -11.05 2.66 13.72
C GLN A 727 -9.89 1.96 14.45
N GLU A 728 -10.16 1.35 15.61
CA GLU A 728 -9.18 0.56 16.36
C GLU A 728 -8.64 -0.62 15.54
N ALA A 729 -9.51 -1.33 14.81
CA ALA A 729 -9.10 -2.45 13.96
C ALA A 729 -8.37 -2.04 12.66
N GLN A 730 -8.40 -0.76 12.27
CA GLN A 730 -7.70 -0.23 11.10
C GLN A 730 -6.53 0.69 11.47
N GLY A 731 -6.15 0.76 12.74
CA GLY A 731 -5.07 1.64 13.21
C GLY A 731 -5.36 3.14 13.14
N LEU A 732 -6.63 3.52 12.96
CA LEU A 732 -7.07 4.91 12.85
C LEU A 732 -7.31 5.54 14.25
N PRO A 733 -7.17 6.87 14.40
CA PRO A 733 -7.52 7.59 15.62
C PRO A 733 -8.96 7.31 16.08
N VAL A 734 -9.10 6.76 17.30
CA VAL A 734 -10.36 6.20 17.81
C VAL A 734 -11.30 7.27 18.37
N SER A 735 -11.82 8.12 17.49
CA SER A 735 -12.76 9.21 17.81
C SER A 735 -14.22 8.73 17.93
N GLY A 736 -14.61 7.74 17.13
CA GLY A 736 -16.01 7.34 16.90
C GLY A 736 -16.79 8.28 15.99
N ILE A 737 -16.09 9.23 15.37
CA ILE A 737 -16.58 10.08 14.28
C ILE A 737 -16.07 9.45 12.98
N ALA A 738 -16.96 9.12 12.04
CA ALA A 738 -16.50 8.78 10.69
C ALA A 738 -16.22 10.08 9.92
N ASP A 739 -14.95 10.44 9.87
CA ASP A 739 -14.40 11.56 9.12
C ASP A 739 -14.09 11.17 7.66
N GLU A 740 -13.48 12.05 6.88
CA GLU A 740 -13.19 11.76 5.47
C GLU A 740 -12.21 10.58 5.29
N ILE A 741 -11.24 10.43 6.20
CA ILE A 741 -10.26 9.33 6.15
C ILE A 741 -10.95 8.02 6.53
N THR A 742 -11.69 7.97 7.64
CA THR A 742 -12.46 6.78 8.03
C THR A 742 -13.42 6.33 6.92
N LEU A 743 -14.11 7.27 6.26
CA LEU A 743 -15.02 6.96 5.16
C LEU A 743 -14.28 6.52 3.88
N ALA A 744 -13.10 7.07 3.59
CA ALA A 744 -12.24 6.61 2.51
C ALA A 744 -11.76 5.18 2.77
N THR A 745 -11.21 4.89 3.97
CA THR A 745 -10.79 3.53 4.35
C THR A 745 -11.95 2.52 4.25
N ILE A 746 -13.16 2.88 4.67
CA ILE A 746 -14.35 2.03 4.48
C ILE A 746 -14.64 1.81 2.99
N SER A 747 -14.55 2.85 2.15
CA SER A 747 -14.77 2.74 0.71
C SER A 747 -13.69 1.89 0.01
N ASP A 748 -12.43 2.00 0.44
CA ASP A 748 -11.30 1.30 -0.15
C ASP A 748 -11.32 -0.20 0.21
N LEU A 749 -11.65 -0.55 1.46
CA LEU A 749 -11.89 -1.94 1.89
C LEU A 749 -13.13 -2.59 1.26
N LEU A 750 -14.03 -1.79 0.67
CA LEU A 750 -15.17 -2.26 -0.11
C LEU A 750 -14.88 -2.31 -1.62
N ALA A 751 -13.75 -1.76 -2.06
CA ALA A 751 -13.32 -1.81 -3.44
C ALA A 751 -12.54 -3.10 -3.75
N PRO A 752 -12.61 -3.61 -4.99
CA PRO A 752 -11.71 -4.69 -5.42
C PRO A 752 -10.26 -4.19 -5.51
N PRO A 753 -9.25 -5.07 -5.42
CA PRO A 753 -9.31 -6.53 -5.52
C PRO A 753 -9.92 -7.25 -4.30
N TYR A 754 -10.72 -8.30 -4.53
CA TYR A 754 -11.26 -9.14 -3.43
C TYR A 754 -10.43 -10.43 -3.24
N GLN A 755 -10.02 -10.75 -2.00
CA GLN A 755 -9.09 -11.83 -1.66
C GLN A 755 -9.47 -12.63 -0.40
N ASP A 756 -8.67 -13.66 -0.05
CA ASP A 756 -8.94 -14.52 1.13
C ASP A 756 -8.84 -13.71 2.43
N GLY A 757 -9.91 -13.73 3.23
CA GLY A 757 -10.06 -12.88 4.42
C GLY A 757 -11.19 -11.88 4.31
N ASP A 758 -11.44 -11.33 3.10
CA ASP A 758 -12.45 -10.31 2.88
C ASP A 758 -13.86 -10.79 3.25
N SER A 759 -14.75 -9.86 3.59
CA SER A 759 -16.16 -10.20 3.76
C SER A 759 -17.11 -9.10 3.32
N GLY A 760 -18.26 -9.51 2.80
CA GLY A 760 -19.34 -8.58 2.46
C GLY A 760 -20.45 -9.16 1.59
N GLU A 761 -21.50 -8.36 1.36
CA GLU A 761 -22.52 -8.63 0.33
C GLU A 761 -21.94 -8.54 -1.10
N HIS A 762 -20.90 -7.73 -1.34
CA HIS A 762 -20.19 -7.69 -2.62
C HIS A 762 -19.54 -9.06 -2.93
N ILE A 763 -19.02 -9.77 -1.92
CA ILE A 763 -18.53 -11.16 -2.05
C ILE A 763 -19.68 -12.15 -2.31
N VAL A 764 -20.87 -11.90 -1.74
CA VAL A 764 -22.08 -12.70 -2.01
C VAL A 764 -22.47 -12.56 -3.49
N GLU A 765 -22.43 -11.35 -4.04
CA GLU A 765 -22.66 -11.08 -5.47
C GLU A 765 -21.58 -11.73 -6.35
N LEU A 766 -20.29 -11.58 -6.01
CA LEU A 766 -19.18 -12.26 -6.70
C LEU A 766 -19.41 -13.78 -6.82
N LYS A 767 -19.74 -14.45 -5.71
CA LYS A 767 -20.00 -15.90 -5.68
C LYS A 767 -21.24 -16.29 -6.50
N GLN A 768 -22.28 -15.46 -6.51
CA GLN A 768 -23.46 -15.68 -7.33
C GLN A 768 -23.13 -15.54 -8.82
N ASN A 769 -22.35 -14.53 -9.21
CA ASN A 769 -21.90 -14.30 -10.57
C ASN A 769 -20.97 -15.43 -11.05
N LEU A 770 -19.98 -15.85 -10.24
CA LEU A 770 -19.16 -17.04 -10.52
C LEU A 770 -20.05 -18.28 -10.78
N THR A 771 -21.03 -18.53 -9.90
CA THR A 771 -21.95 -19.67 -10.05
C THR A 771 -22.80 -19.57 -11.34
N ALA A 772 -23.27 -18.37 -11.69
CA ALA A 772 -24.02 -18.12 -12.91
C ALA A 772 -23.17 -18.32 -14.18
N LEU A 773 -21.89 -17.93 -14.12
CA LEU A 773 -20.88 -18.18 -15.15
C LEU A 773 -20.42 -19.63 -15.23
N GLY A 774 -20.82 -20.49 -14.29
CA GLY A 774 -20.51 -21.92 -14.26
C GLY A 774 -19.27 -22.30 -13.44
N PHE A 775 -18.78 -21.39 -12.61
CA PHE A 775 -17.62 -21.56 -11.73
C PHE A 775 -18.07 -21.73 -10.27
N GLY A 776 -17.54 -22.76 -9.61
CA GLY A 776 -17.99 -23.14 -8.28
C GLY A 776 -19.41 -23.71 -8.27
N ASN A 777 -19.90 -24.03 -7.08
CA ASN A 777 -21.27 -24.47 -6.83
C ASN A 777 -21.70 -23.96 -5.45
N PHE A 778 -21.67 -22.64 -5.31
CA PHE A 778 -22.08 -21.96 -4.09
C PHE A 778 -23.60 -22.15 -3.87
N PRO A 779 -24.09 -22.18 -2.62
CA PRO A 779 -25.53 -22.18 -2.36
C PRO A 779 -26.15 -20.86 -2.85
N SER A 780 -27.47 -20.84 -3.04
CA SER A 780 -28.22 -19.65 -3.49
C SER A 780 -28.24 -18.47 -2.49
N ASP A 781 -27.54 -18.63 -1.38
CA ASP A 781 -27.41 -17.73 -0.24
C ASP A 781 -26.04 -18.06 0.38
N PRO A 782 -24.93 -17.62 -0.27
CA PRO A 782 -23.57 -17.94 0.13
C PRO A 782 -23.12 -17.12 1.35
N SER A 783 -21.98 -17.49 1.95
CA SER A 783 -21.36 -16.68 3.00
C SER A 783 -20.90 -15.33 2.46
N THR A 784 -20.85 -14.32 3.32
CA THR A 784 -20.17 -13.04 3.05
C THR A 784 -18.64 -13.19 2.99
N VAL A 785 -18.05 -14.12 3.74
CA VAL A 785 -16.58 -14.31 3.80
C VAL A 785 -16.01 -14.92 2.53
N TYR A 786 -15.10 -14.22 1.85
CA TYR A 786 -14.20 -14.75 0.82
C TYR A 786 -13.18 -15.66 1.53
N GLY A 787 -13.32 -16.96 1.29
CA GLY A 787 -12.48 -17.99 1.88
C GLY A 787 -11.60 -18.64 0.80
N SER A 788 -10.60 -19.44 1.18
CA SER A 788 -9.84 -20.31 0.27
C SER A 788 -10.65 -21.13 -0.75
N VAL A 789 -11.91 -21.48 -0.46
CA VAL A 789 -12.84 -22.13 -1.42
C VAL A 789 -13.31 -21.15 -2.52
N THR A 790 -13.39 -19.86 -2.22
CA THR A 790 -13.69 -18.78 -3.17
C THR A 790 -12.44 -18.44 -3.97
N ALA A 791 -11.28 -18.31 -3.31
CA ALA A 791 -9.99 -18.11 -3.97
C ALA A 791 -9.73 -19.18 -5.06
N GLY A 792 -9.82 -20.47 -4.70
CA GLY A 792 -9.65 -21.57 -5.67
C GLY A 792 -10.76 -21.68 -6.75
N VAL A 793 -11.88 -20.98 -6.62
CA VAL A 793 -12.88 -20.85 -7.70
C VAL A 793 -12.57 -19.67 -8.62
N VAL A 794 -12.03 -18.57 -8.07
CA VAL A 794 -11.52 -17.42 -8.83
C VAL A 794 -10.26 -17.79 -9.62
N GLU A 795 -9.32 -18.50 -9.00
CA GLU A 795 -8.15 -19.11 -9.65
C GLU A 795 -8.59 -19.99 -10.84
N GLY A 796 -9.62 -20.81 -10.64
CA GLY A 796 -10.21 -21.64 -11.70
C GLY A 796 -10.89 -20.84 -12.82
N PHE A 797 -11.45 -19.67 -12.52
CA PHE A 797 -12.00 -18.73 -13.51
C PHE A 797 -10.87 -18.07 -14.31
N GLN A 798 -9.88 -17.52 -13.62
CA GLN A 798 -8.71 -16.87 -14.20
C GLN A 798 -7.97 -17.81 -15.16
N ALA A 799 -7.60 -19.00 -14.68
CA ALA A 799 -6.93 -20.02 -15.49
C ALA A 799 -7.76 -20.49 -16.70
N TYR A 800 -9.10 -20.51 -16.60
CA TYR A 800 -9.96 -20.83 -17.74
C TYR A 800 -10.01 -19.71 -18.78
N TYR A 801 -9.89 -18.43 -18.40
CA TYR A 801 -9.85 -17.32 -19.35
C TYR A 801 -8.45 -16.91 -19.80
N GLY A 802 -7.39 -17.41 -19.15
CA GLY A 802 -6.00 -17.06 -19.43
C GLY A 802 -5.55 -15.75 -18.76
N LEU A 803 -6.21 -15.39 -17.66
CA LEU A 803 -5.73 -14.38 -16.71
C LEU A 803 -4.69 -15.02 -15.77
N GLU A 804 -3.97 -14.19 -15.03
CA GLU A 804 -3.09 -14.67 -13.97
C GLU A 804 -3.91 -15.34 -12.86
N ALA A 805 -3.51 -16.54 -12.45
CA ALA A 805 -4.28 -17.41 -11.55
C ALA A 805 -3.92 -17.14 -10.09
N THR A 806 -4.15 -15.90 -9.63
CA THR A 806 -3.83 -15.43 -8.27
C THR A 806 -4.83 -15.92 -7.22
N GLY A 807 -6.06 -16.26 -7.62
CA GLY A 807 -7.16 -16.49 -6.69
C GLY A 807 -7.72 -15.21 -6.06
N ILE A 808 -7.26 -14.04 -6.51
CA ILE A 808 -7.70 -12.70 -6.11
C ILE A 808 -8.61 -12.14 -7.21
N ALA A 809 -9.82 -11.70 -6.88
CA ALA A 809 -10.75 -11.09 -7.83
C ALA A 809 -10.42 -9.61 -8.05
N ASP A 810 -9.38 -9.37 -8.83
CA ASP A 810 -8.91 -8.06 -9.30
C ASP A 810 -9.80 -7.43 -10.39
N GLU A 811 -9.45 -6.21 -10.83
CA GLU A 811 -10.20 -5.46 -11.85
C GLU A 811 -10.31 -6.25 -13.18
N ALA A 812 -9.23 -6.90 -13.63
CA ALA A 812 -9.23 -7.69 -14.86
C ALA A 812 -10.13 -8.94 -14.76
N THR A 813 -10.16 -9.59 -13.59
CA THR A 813 -11.04 -10.72 -13.29
C THR A 813 -12.49 -10.27 -13.31
N LEU A 814 -12.82 -9.15 -12.66
CA LEU A 814 -14.17 -8.61 -12.61
C LEU A 814 -14.65 -8.10 -13.97
N GLU A 815 -13.81 -7.38 -14.73
CA GLU A 815 -14.14 -6.97 -16.11
C GLU A 815 -14.41 -8.19 -16.99
N LYS A 816 -13.59 -9.26 -16.89
CA LYS A 816 -13.85 -10.47 -17.68
C LYS A 816 -15.11 -11.20 -17.23
N MET A 817 -15.46 -11.17 -15.94
CA MET A 817 -16.75 -11.68 -15.46
C MET A 817 -17.92 -10.89 -16.06
N GLU A 818 -17.84 -9.56 -16.07
CA GLU A 818 -18.87 -8.69 -16.66
C GLU A 818 -19.03 -8.91 -18.18
N ASP A 819 -17.93 -8.99 -18.93
CA ASP A 819 -17.95 -9.24 -20.38
C ASP A 819 -18.68 -10.55 -20.73
N VAL A 820 -18.37 -11.65 -20.01
CA VAL A 820 -19.06 -12.92 -20.20
C VAL A 820 -20.54 -12.80 -19.80
N HIS A 821 -20.86 -12.08 -18.71
CA HIS A 821 -22.23 -11.78 -18.31
C HIS A 821 -22.98 -10.88 -19.32
N ALA A 822 -22.27 -10.05 -20.09
CA ALA A 822 -22.82 -9.14 -21.08
C ALA A 822 -23.10 -9.82 -22.45
N SER A 823 -22.65 -11.06 -22.65
CA SER A 823 -22.80 -11.78 -23.92
C SER A 823 -24.24 -11.72 -24.48
N PRO A 824 -24.43 -11.37 -25.76
CA PRO A 824 -25.75 -11.34 -26.39
C PRO A 824 -26.35 -12.76 -26.56
N TYR A 825 -25.54 -13.81 -26.43
CA TYR A 825 -25.90 -15.20 -26.71
C TYR A 825 -26.20 -16.01 -25.44
N GLN A 826 -27.20 -15.54 -24.67
CA GLN A 826 -27.65 -16.18 -23.43
C GLN A 826 -29.17 -16.15 -23.27
N ASN A 827 -29.70 -16.94 -22.33
CA ASN A 827 -31.14 -17.13 -22.16
C ASN A 827 -31.87 -15.85 -21.73
N GLY A 828 -32.81 -15.40 -22.54
CA GLY A 828 -33.56 -14.16 -22.35
C GLY A 828 -33.30 -13.12 -23.45
N ASN A 829 -32.12 -13.17 -24.07
CA ASN A 829 -31.72 -12.26 -25.13
C ASN A 829 -32.31 -12.66 -26.50
N SER A 830 -32.26 -11.74 -27.47
CA SER A 830 -32.74 -12.01 -28.83
C SER A 830 -32.10 -11.10 -29.89
N GLY A 831 -31.66 -11.69 -31.00
CA GLY A 831 -31.07 -11.00 -32.14
C GLY A 831 -31.16 -11.81 -33.43
N ASP A 832 -30.84 -11.20 -34.57
CA ASP A 832 -30.85 -11.88 -35.89
C ASP A 832 -29.65 -12.85 -36.03
N ASP A 833 -28.56 -12.55 -35.33
CA ASP A 833 -27.35 -13.36 -35.12
C ASP A 833 -27.61 -14.69 -34.38
N VAL A 834 -28.52 -14.70 -33.40
CA VAL A 834 -28.99 -15.92 -32.70
C VAL A 834 -29.57 -16.95 -33.69
N VAL A 835 -30.03 -16.52 -34.87
CA VAL A 835 -30.47 -17.44 -35.94
C VAL A 835 -29.27 -18.15 -36.55
N ALA A 836 -28.20 -17.42 -36.86
CA ALA A 836 -26.96 -17.98 -37.42
C ALA A 836 -26.31 -18.97 -36.43
N LEU A 837 -26.24 -18.63 -35.14
CA LEU A 837 -25.75 -19.54 -34.10
C LEU A 837 -26.51 -20.88 -34.10
N LYS A 838 -27.84 -20.87 -34.26
CA LYS A 838 -28.66 -22.09 -34.31
C LYS A 838 -28.46 -22.90 -35.58
N GLU A 839 -28.24 -22.23 -36.71
CA GLU A 839 -27.93 -22.88 -37.98
C GLU A 839 -26.52 -23.52 -37.93
N ASN A 840 -25.54 -22.84 -37.33
CA ASN A 840 -24.21 -23.36 -37.04
C ASN A 840 -24.25 -24.58 -36.12
N LEU A 841 -24.89 -24.48 -34.94
CA LEU A 841 -25.05 -25.61 -34.01
C LEU A 841 -25.72 -26.82 -34.70
N THR A 842 -26.78 -26.60 -35.47
CA THR A 842 -27.44 -27.69 -36.23
C THR A 842 -26.49 -28.32 -37.25
N THR A 843 -25.64 -27.53 -37.90
CA THR A 843 -24.64 -28.00 -38.87
C THR A 843 -23.54 -28.84 -38.20
N LEU A 844 -23.17 -28.48 -36.97
CA LEU A 844 -22.24 -29.25 -36.14
C LEU A 844 -22.88 -30.48 -35.45
N GLY A 845 -24.13 -30.82 -35.79
CA GLY A 845 -24.85 -31.97 -35.22
C GLY A 845 -25.50 -31.70 -33.84
N PHE A 846 -25.49 -30.46 -33.36
CA PHE A 846 -26.06 -30.06 -32.07
C PHE A 846 -27.47 -29.47 -32.21
N GLY A 847 -28.42 -30.14 -31.55
CA GLY A 847 -29.83 -29.75 -31.61
C GLY A 847 -30.51 -30.09 -32.94
N ASN A 848 -31.76 -29.66 -33.07
CA ASN A 848 -32.56 -29.86 -34.29
C ASN A 848 -33.53 -28.68 -34.43
N PHE A 849 -32.96 -27.52 -34.75
CA PHE A 849 -33.74 -26.29 -34.93
C PHE A 849 -34.53 -26.34 -36.25
N PRO A 850 -35.73 -25.73 -36.32
CA PRO A 850 -36.45 -25.64 -37.58
C PRO A 850 -35.66 -24.79 -38.59
N SER A 851 -35.85 -25.05 -39.90
CA SER A 851 -35.18 -24.35 -41.02
C SER A 851 -35.48 -22.84 -41.17
N SER A 852 -36.04 -22.23 -40.13
CA SER A 852 -36.20 -20.79 -39.92
C SER A 852 -36.31 -20.61 -38.40
N PRO A 853 -35.18 -20.62 -37.67
CA PRO A 853 -35.16 -20.48 -36.22
C PRO A 853 -35.76 -19.15 -35.74
N SER A 854 -36.12 -19.06 -34.46
CA SER A 854 -36.45 -17.77 -33.83
C SER A 854 -35.19 -16.99 -33.48
N THR A 855 -35.29 -15.66 -33.51
CA THR A 855 -34.26 -14.74 -32.99
C THR A 855 -34.07 -14.80 -31.47
N VAL A 856 -35.03 -15.38 -30.73
CA VAL A 856 -34.96 -15.50 -29.26
C VAL A 856 -34.03 -16.61 -28.83
N TYR A 857 -33.01 -16.29 -28.02
CA TYR A 857 -32.20 -17.26 -27.29
C TYR A 857 -32.97 -17.64 -26.02
N GLY A 858 -33.56 -18.83 -26.02
CA GLY A 858 -34.35 -19.35 -24.90
C GLY A 858 -33.73 -20.62 -24.32
N SER A 859 -34.32 -21.19 -23.28
CA SER A 859 -33.83 -22.40 -22.60
C SER A 859 -33.59 -23.63 -23.50
N VAL A 860 -34.24 -23.73 -24.67
CA VAL A 860 -33.93 -24.77 -25.67
C VAL A 860 -32.63 -24.50 -26.42
N THR A 861 -32.28 -23.22 -26.63
CA THR A 861 -31.00 -22.80 -27.23
C THR A 861 -29.87 -22.95 -26.22
N GLU A 862 -30.09 -22.46 -25.00
CA GLU A 862 -29.21 -22.64 -23.84
C GLU A 862 -28.86 -24.11 -23.62
N GLY A 863 -29.86 -25.02 -23.65
CA GLY A 863 -29.62 -26.46 -23.51
C GLY A 863 -28.76 -27.06 -24.61
N VAL A 864 -28.93 -26.62 -25.87
CA VAL A 864 -28.09 -27.10 -26.99
C VAL A 864 -26.67 -26.53 -26.93
N VAL A 865 -26.50 -25.30 -26.45
CA VAL A 865 -25.16 -24.73 -26.20
C VAL A 865 -24.49 -25.44 -25.03
N LYS A 866 -25.23 -25.82 -23.97
CA LYS A 866 -24.72 -26.68 -22.90
C LYS A 866 -24.29 -28.06 -23.43
N ASP A 867 -25.07 -28.68 -24.32
CA ASP A 867 -24.68 -29.94 -24.98
C ASP A 867 -23.38 -29.77 -25.80
N PHE A 868 -23.20 -28.65 -26.50
CA PHE A 868 -21.98 -28.32 -27.24
C PHE A 868 -20.77 -28.09 -26.32
N GLN A 869 -20.92 -27.23 -25.30
CA GLN A 869 -19.88 -26.91 -24.32
C GLN A 869 -19.40 -28.16 -23.59
N ALA A 870 -20.34 -28.96 -23.06
CA ALA A 870 -20.03 -30.22 -22.39
C ALA A 870 -19.36 -31.24 -23.32
N TYR A 871 -19.72 -31.27 -24.61
CA TYR A 871 -19.05 -32.14 -25.57
C TYR A 871 -17.59 -31.74 -25.80
N TYR A 872 -17.28 -30.44 -25.94
CA TYR A 872 -15.89 -29.99 -26.16
C TYR A 872 -15.06 -29.81 -24.89
N GLY A 873 -15.65 -29.89 -23.69
CA GLY A 873 -14.95 -29.67 -22.42
C GLY A 873 -14.86 -28.21 -22.01
N LEU A 874 -15.75 -27.36 -22.53
CA LEU A 874 -15.93 -25.97 -22.13
C LEU A 874 -16.83 -25.86 -20.89
N ILE A 875 -16.77 -24.73 -20.20
CA ILE A 875 -17.66 -24.43 -19.08
C ILE A 875 -19.12 -24.48 -19.53
N THR A 876 -19.93 -25.31 -18.86
CA THR A 876 -21.29 -25.68 -19.31
C THR A 876 -22.35 -24.72 -18.73
N ASN A 877 -22.16 -23.41 -18.97
CA ASN A 877 -23.05 -22.35 -18.47
C ASN A 877 -24.21 -22.01 -19.43
N GLY A 878 -24.10 -22.38 -20.72
CA GLY A 878 -25.10 -22.11 -21.75
C GLY A 878 -25.09 -20.67 -22.29
N ILE A 879 -24.02 -19.92 -21.99
CA ILE A 879 -23.68 -18.61 -22.54
C ILE A 879 -22.63 -18.83 -23.64
N VAL A 880 -22.81 -18.26 -24.83
CA VAL A 880 -21.72 -18.28 -25.83
C VAL A 880 -20.80 -17.09 -25.55
N ASP A 881 -19.69 -17.38 -24.89
CA ASP A 881 -18.54 -16.50 -24.67
C ASP A 881 -17.52 -16.61 -25.82
N ASP A 882 -16.42 -15.87 -25.74
CA ASP A 882 -15.34 -15.92 -26.74
C ASP A 882 -14.81 -17.34 -26.94
N ARG A 883 -14.56 -18.10 -25.87
CA ARG A 883 -14.02 -19.47 -25.97
C ARG A 883 -15.01 -20.41 -26.66
N THR A 884 -16.31 -20.29 -26.38
CA THR A 884 -17.36 -21.05 -27.07
C THR A 884 -17.49 -20.62 -28.53
N SER A 885 -17.40 -19.32 -28.83
CA SER A 885 -17.46 -18.82 -30.22
C SER A 885 -16.23 -19.24 -31.03
N THR A 886 -15.03 -19.10 -30.47
CA THR A 886 -13.78 -19.56 -31.10
C THR A 886 -13.85 -21.06 -31.39
N LYS A 887 -14.33 -21.90 -30.47
CA LYS A 887 -14.48 -23.33 -30.74
C LYS A 887 -15.53 -23.62 -31.81
N LEU A 888 -16.66 -22.90 -31.83
CA LEU A 888 -17.65 -23.01 -32.92
C LEU A 888 -17.01 -22.72 -34.29
N ASP A 889 -16.29 -21.61 -34.40
CA ASP A 889 -15.64 -21.18 -35.64
C ASP A 889 -14.49 -22.10 -36.06
N GLU A 890 -13.71 -22.63 -35.11
CA GLU A 890 -12.65 -23.62 -35.35
C GLU A 890 -13.20 -24.89 -36.02
N ILE A 891 -14.28 -25.46 -35.48
CA ILE A 891 -14.89 -26.68 -36.05
C ILE A 891 -15.51 -26.38 -37.42
N LEU A 892 -16.20 -25.25 -37.57
CA LEU A 892 -16.76 -24.80 -38.86
C LEU A 892 -15.67 -24.50 -39.90
N ALA A 893 -14.44 -24.19 -39.49
CA ALA A 893 -13.29 -23.97 -40.35
C ALA A 893 -12.49 -25.25 -40.67
N SER A 894 -12.86 -26.42 -40.13
CA SER A 894 -12.09 -27.66 -40.28
C SER A 894 -11.71 -27.97 -41.74
N PRO A 895 -10.47 -28.38 -42.02
CA PRO A 895 -10.06 -28.78 -43.37
C PRO A 895 -10.76 -30.06 -43.86
N TYR A 896 -11.36 -30.85 -42.97
CA TYR A 896 -12.05 -32.10 -43.28
C TYR A 896 -13.58 -31.94 -43.39
N GLN A 897 -14.04 -31.14 -44.36
CA GLN A 897 -15.47 -30.91 -44.66
C GLN A 897 -15.74 -30.79 -46.17
N ASP A 898 -17.01 -30.87 -46.61
CA ASP A 898 -17.38 -30.81 -48.03
C ASP A 898 -16.86 -29.54 -48.73
N GLY A 899 -16.27 -29.72 -49.90
CA GLY A 899 -15.68 -28.65 -50.70
C GLY A 899 -14.18 -28.42 -50.50
N ASN A 900 -13.60 -28.90 -49.39
CA ASN A 900 -12.16 -28.84 -49.15
C ASN A 900 -11.40 -29.99 -49.85
N SER A 901 -10.07 -29.85 -49.99
CA SER A 901 -9.25 -30.89 -50.59
C SER A 901 -7.77 -30.83 -50.18
N GLY A 902 -7.17 -31.98 -49.92
CA GLY A 902 -5.74 -32.15 -49.68
C GLY A 902 -5.36 -33.63 -49.58
N ASP A 903 -4.07 -33.92 -49.44
CA ASP A 903 -3.58 -35.30 -49.35
C ASP A 903 -4.03 -35.98 -48.04
N TYR A 904 -4.21 -35.21 -46.96
CA TYR A 904 -4.83 -35.64 -45.69
C TYR A 904 -6.23 -36.26 -45.86
N VAL A 905 -6.98 -35.88 -46.90
CA VAL A 905 -8.30 -36.45 -47.20
C VAL A 905 -8.20 -37.86 -47.79
N VAL A 906 -7.06 -38.20 -48.39
CA VAL A 906 -6.79 -39.55 -48.91
C VAL A 906 -6.59 -40.51 -47.74
N GLU A 907 -5.76 -40.14 -46.77
CA GLU A 907 -5.52 -40.88 -45.53
C GLU A 907 -6.82 -41.15 -44.77
N LEU A 908 -7.62 -40.11 -44.49
CA LEU A 908 -8.92 -40.27 -43.81
C LEU A 908 -9.83 -41.30 -44.49
N LYS A 909 -9.81 -41.39 -45.83
CA LYS A 909 -10.61 -42.36 -46.58
C LYS A 909 -10.05 -43.77 -46.51
N GLU A 910 -8.74 -43.91 -46.41
CA GLU A 910 -8.07 -45.20 -46.25
C GLU A 910 -8.32 -45.73 -44.84
N ASP A 911 -8.17 -44.90 -43.80
CA ASP A 911 -8.51 -45.22 -42.41
C ASP A 911 -9.97 -45.63 -42.26
N LEU A 912 -10.92 -44.81 -42.75
CA LEU A 912 -12.35 -45.15 -42.74
C LEU A 912 -12.63 -46.47 -43.48
N THR A 913 -11.99 -46.72 -44.62
CA THR A 913 -12.16 -47.99 -45.36
C THR A 913 -11.62 -49.18 -44.57
N ALA A 914 -10.48 -49.03 -43.88
CA ALA A 914 -9.89 -50.07 -43.04
C ALA A 914 -10.81 -50.42 -41.85
N LEU A 915 -11.44 -49.41 -41.25
CA LEU A 915 -12.46 -49.56 -40.20
C LEU A 915 -13.83 -50.06 -40.72
N GLY A 916 -13.96 -50.28 -42.04
CA GLY A 916 -15.17 -50.82 -42.67
C GLY A 916 -16.23 -49.78 -43.05
N PHE A 917 -15.89 -48.49 -42.99
CA PHE A 917 -16.75 -47.37 -43.38
C PHE A 917 -16.46 -46.91 -44.82
N GLY A 918 -17.51 -46.82 -45.62
CA GLY A 918 -17.38 -46.53 -47.05
C GLY A 918 -16.80 -47.68 -47.87
N ASN A 919 -16.42 -47.38 -49.11
CA ASN A 919 -15.78 -48.30 -50.05
C ASN A 919 -15.05 -47.46 -51.11
N PHE A 920 -14.06 -46.70 -50.65
CA PHE A 920 -13.27 -45.83 -51.51
C PHE A 920 -12.37 -46.67 -52.44
N PRO A 921 -12.03 -46.19 -53.64
CA PRO A 921 -11.08 -46.90 -54.50
C PRO A 921 -9.70 -46.93 -53.85
N SER A 922 -8.86 -47.92 -54.19
CA SER A 922 -7.47 -48.09 -53.71
C SER A 922 -6.47 -46.99 -54.15
N SER A 923 -6.99 -45.84 -54.56
CA SER A 923 -6.29 -44.58 -54.79
C SER A 923 -7.38 -43.49 -54.68
N PRO A 924 -7.79 -43.09 -53.47
CA PRO A 924 -8.83 -42.10 -53.26
C PRO A 924 -8.49 -40.73 -53.89
N SER A 925 -9.51 -39.89 -54.07
CA SER A 925 -9.29 -38.49 -54.45
C SER A 925 -9.02 -37.63 -53.23
N THR A 926 -8.15 -36.63 -53.37
CA THR A 926 -7.87 -35.58 -52.36
C THR A 926 -9.08 -34.70 -52.03
N VAL A 927 -10.15 -34.71 -52.82
CA VAL A 927 -11.36 -33.90 -52.59
C VAL A 927 -12.22 -34.52 -51.50
N TYR A 928 -12.52 -33.77 -50.44
CA TYR A 928 -13.56 -34.07 -49.47
C TYR A 928 -14.88 -33.63 -50.10
N GLY A 929 -15.66 -34.62 -50.55
CA GLY A 929 -16.94 -34.40 -51.23
C GLY A 929 -18.10 -34.94 -50.41
N SER A 930 -19.34 -34.68 -50.82
CA SER A 930 -20.55 -35.22 -50.13
C SER A 930 -20.64 -36.75 -49.98
N VAL A 931 -19.81 -37.53 -50.68
CA VAL A 931 -19.64 -38.98 -50.46
C VAL A 931 -18.67 -39.29 -49.30
N THR A 932 -17.74 -38.39 -49.03
CA THR A 932 -16.81 -38.45 -47.88
C THR A 932 -17.53 -37.98 -46.62
N GLU A 933 -18.18 -36.83 -46.70
CA GLU A 933 -19.12 -36.29 -45.69
C GLU A 933 -20.07 -37.37 -45.19
N GLY A 934 -20.88 -37.98 -46.07
CA GLY A 934 -21.82 -39.03 -45.67
C GLY A 934 -21.19 -40.33 -45.10
N VAL A 935 -19.92 -40.61 -45.37
CA VAL A 935 -19.20 -41.74 -44.73
C VAL A 935 -18.68 -41.34 -43.36
N VAL A 936 -18.31 -40.08 -43.16
CA VAL A 936 -18.00 -39.52 -41.84
C VAL A 936 -19.26 -39.40 -40.98
N GLU A 937 -20.42 -39.01 -41.55
CA GLU A 937 -21.72 -39.10 -40.87
C GLU A 937 -22.03 -40.53 -40.42
N ASP A 938 -21.84 -41.53 -41.30
CA ASP A 938 -22.02 -42.95 -40.97
C ASP A 938 -21.07 -43.38 -39.82
N PHE A 939 -19.81 -42.92 -39.81
CA PHE A 939 -18.84 -43.18 -38.75
C PHE A 939 -19.22 -42.53 -37.42
N GLN A 940 -19.52 -41.23 -37.43
CA GLN A 940 -19.95 -40.45 -36.25
C GLN A 940 -21.19 -41.09 -35.61
N SER A 941 -22.19 -41.42 -36.43
CA SER A 941 -23.42 -42.08 -36.02
C SER A 941 -23.18 -43.46 -35.40
N ALA A 942 -22.22 -44.23 -35.92
CA ALA A 942 -21.86 -45.55 -35.38
C ALA A 942 -21.12 -45.48 -34.03
N HIS A 943 -20.35 -44.41 -33.78
CA HIS A 943 -19.56 -44.21 -32.56
C HIS A 943 -20.23 -43.29 -31.52
N GLY A 944 -21.42 -42.75 -31.84
CA GLY A 944 -22.19 -41.90 -30.92
C GLY A 944 -21.68 -40.45 -30.84
N LEU A 945 -20.94 -40.00 -31.84
CA LEU A 945 -20.49 -38.62 -31.99
C LEU A 945 -21.61 -37.74 -32.58
N PRO A 946 -21.56 -36.40 -32.41
CA PRO A 946 -22.39 -35.46 -33.16
C PRO A 946 -22.25 -35.72 -34.66
N VAL A 947 -23.39 -35.85 -35.35
CA VAL A 947 -23.41 -36.16 -36.79
C VAL A 947 -23.41 -34.85 -37.56
N SER A 948 -22.23 -34.41 -37.96
CA SER A 948 -21.98 -33.16 -38.70
C SER A 948 -21.48 -33.40 -40.14
N GLY A 949 -20.90 -34.59 -40.41
CA GLY A 949 -20.18 -34.85 -41.66
C GLY A 949 -18.83 -34.13 -41.77
N ILE A 950 -18.44 -33.35 -40.76
CA ILE A 950 -17.14 -32.69 -40.59
C ILE A 950 -16.29 -33.58 -39.69
N ALA A 951 -15.09 -33.99 -40.13
CA ALA A 951 -14.16 -34.68 -39.24
C ALA A 951 -13.38 -33.64 -38.41
N ASP A 952 -13.91 -33.33 -37.23
CA ASP A 952 -13.26 -32.53 -36.19
C ASP A 952 -12.17 -33.32 -35.44
N GLU A 953 -11.47 -32.65 -34.52
CA GLU A 953 -10.43 -33.27 -33.67
C GLU A 953 -10.92 -34.55 -32.97
N ARG A 954 -12.19 -34.57 -32.52
CA ARG A 954 -12.79 -35.70 -31.77
C ARG A 954 -13.18 -36.85 -32.69
N THR A 955 -13.63 -36.55 -33.90
CA THR A 955 -13.91 -37.54 -34.95
C THR A 955 -12.61 -38.16 -35.43
N LEU A 956 -11.55 -37.37 -35.64
CA LEU A 956 -10.23 -37.87 -36.03
C LEU A 956 -9.60 -38.71 -34.90
N ALA A 957 -9.69 -38.26 -33.65
CA ALA A 957 -9.26 -39.05 -32.49
C ALA A 957 -10.03 -40.37 -32.39
N ALA A 958 -11.35 -40.37 -32.52
CA ALA A 958 -12.17 -41.58 -32.50
C ALA A 958 -11.87 -42.54 -33.67
N ILE A 959 -11.49 -42.02 -34.86
CA ILE A 959 -11.00 -42.83 -35.97
C ILE A 959 -9.66 -43.49 -35.61
N SER A 960 -8.75 -42.75 -34.96
CA SER A 960 -7.47 -43.30 -34.50
C SER A 960 -7.64 -44.36 -33.39
N GLU A 961 -8.54 -44.12 -32.41
CA GLU A 961 -8.85 -45.03 -31.31
C GLU A 961 -9.63 -46.29 -31.76
N ALA A 962 -10.31 -46.24 -32.90
CA ALA A 962 -11.04 -47.40 -33.44
C ALA A 962 -10.13 -48.52 -33.99
N PHE A 963 -8.82 -48.26 -34.10
CA PHE A 963 -7.81 -49.28 -34.34
C PHE A 963 -7.34 -49.86 -33.00
N GLU A 964 -7.36 -51.19 -32.85
CA GLU A 964 -6.81 -51.89 -31.68
C GLU A 964 -5.29 -52.07 -31.85
N PRO A 965 -4.44 -51.27 -31.16
CA PRO A 965 -3.01 -51.33 -31.38
C PRO A 965 -2.40 -52.59 -30.77
N TYR A 966 -1.31 -53.07 -31.36
CA TYR A 966 -0.55 -54.20 -30.84
C TYR A 966 0.96 -53.94 -30.88
N ILE A 967 1.69 -54.61 -29.99
CA ILE A 967 3.13 -54.40 -29.84
C ILE A 967 3.89 -55.27 -30.84
N GLY A 968 4.87 -54.64 -31.52
CA GLY A 968 5.95 -55.32 -32.22
C GLY A 968 7.32 -54.91 -31.68
N TYR A 969 8.36 -55.59 -32.14
CA TYR A 969 9.76 -55.30 -31.86
C TYR A 969 10.56 -55.25 -33.16
N VAL A 970 11.51 -54.33 -33.27
CA VAL A 970 12.29 -54.13 -34.50
C VAL A 970 13.31 -55.25 -34.71
N ASP A 971 13.14 -56.01 -35.78
CA ASP A 971 14.05 -57.08 -36.24
C ASP A 971 14.82 -56.64 -37.51
N ALA A 972 15.60 -55.57 -37.37
CA ALA A 972 16.53 -55.09 -38.38
C ALA A 972 17.99 -55.39 -37.97
N ASP A 973 18.93 -55.36 -38.93
CA ASP A 973 20.37 -55.60 -38.66
C ASP A 973 20.98 -54.58 -37.66
N ILE A 974 20.48 -53.34 -37.65
CA ILE A 974 20.94 -52.23 -36.80
C ILE A 974 19.76 -51.34 -36.40
N SER A 975 18.99 -50.86 -37.37
CA SER A 975 17.80 -50.03 -37.18
C SER A 975 16.84 -50.12 -38.36
N LEU A 976 15.57 -49.81 -38.12
CA LEU A 976 14.48 -49.79 -39.09
C LEU A 976 14.08 -48.34 -39.40
N ASN A 977 14.09 -47.97 -40.69
CA ASN A 977 13.75 -46.61 -41.11
C ASN A 977 12.24 -46.36 -41.01
N VAL A 978 11.87 -45.23 -40.40
CA VAL A 978 10.50 -44.73 -40.28
C VAL A 978 10.24 -43.71 -41.39
N ARG A 979 9.04 -43.74 -41.98
CA ARG A 979 8.67 -42.93 -43.15
C ARG A 979 7.31 -42.26 -42.99
N GLU A 980 7.10 -41.18 -43.74
CA GLU A 980 5.84 -40.43 -43.84
C GLU A 980 4.70 -41.19 -44.53
N GLY A 981 4.95 -42.38 -45.08
CA GLY A 981 3.95 -43.15 -45.80
C GLY A 981 4.34 -44.62 -46.05
N PRO A 982 3.36 -45.47 -46.42
CA PRO A 982 3.53 -46.92 -46.57
C PRO A 982 4.29 -47.28 -47.87
N GLY A 983 5.59 -46.97 -47.93
CA GLY A 983 6.44 -47.31 -49.06
C GLY A 983 7.86 -46.75 -49.00
N THR A 984 8.80 -47.40 -49.68
CA THR A 984 10.20 -46.92 -49.80
C THR A 984 10.38 -45.65 -50.64
N SER A 985 9.30 -45.15 -51.24
CA SER A 985 9.28 -43.90 -52.01
C SER A 985 8.97 -42.65 -51.18
N TYR A 986 8.43 -42.82 -49.97
CA TYR A 986 8.20 -41.74 -49.01
C TYR A 986 9.50 -41.37 -48.31
N ASP A 987 9.66 -40.12 -47.91
CA ASP A 987 10.86 -39.67 -47.23
C ASP A 987 11.01 -40.32 -45.84
N GLN A 988 12.26 -40.41 -45.37
CA GLN A 988 12.59 -40.98 -44.08
C GLN A 988 12.64 -39.87 -43.04
N VAL A 989 11.87 -40.03 -41.96
CA VAL A 989 11.75 -39.06 -40.86
C VAL A 989 12.57 -39.45 -39.64
N SER A 990 12.66 -40.75 -39.31
CA SER A 990 13.49 -41.25 -38.21
C SER A 990 14.01 -42.68 -38.49
N SER A 991 14.62 -43.31 -37.50
CA SER A 991 14.91 -44.74 -37.53
C SER A 991 14.97 -45.31 -36.12
N ILE A 992 14.35 -46.47 -35.92
CA ILE A 992 14.20 -47.13 -34.62
C ILE A 992 15.24 -48.27 -34.50
N PRO A 993 16.02 -48.38 -33.41
CA PRO A 993 17.02 -49.44 -33.24
C PRO A 993 16.45 -50.87 -33.27
N ARG A 994 17.30 -51.87 -33.54
CA ARG A 994 16.96 -53.29 -33.28
C ARG A 994 16.59 -53.50 -31.81
N GLY A 995 15.63 -54.37 -31.55
CA GLY A 995 15.20 -54.74 -30.19
C GLY A 995 14.20 -53.76 -29.56
N GLU A 996 14.11 -52.54 -30.10
CA GLU A 996 13.20 -51.52 -29.60
C GLU A 996 11.73 -51.92 -29.83
N GLN A 997 10.89 -51.59 -28.85
CA GLN A 997 9.46 -51.85 -28.89
C GLN A 997 8.74 -50.78 -29.73
N ILE A 998 7.76 -51.18 -30.54
CA ILE A 998 6.93 -50.28 -31.34
C ILE A 998 5.46 -50.62 -31.21
N THR A 999 4.62 -49.59 -31.08
CA THR A 999 3.16 -49.73 -31.06
C THR A 999 2.64 -49.65 -32.49
N ILE A 1000 2.12 -50.76 -33.02
CA ILE A 1000 1.52 -50.85 -34.35
C ILE A 1000 0.04 -50.50 -34.25
N VAL A 1001 -0.40 -49.50 -35.01
CA VAL A 1001 -1.80 -49.10 -35.11
C VAL A 1001 -2.55 -50.03 -36.07
N HIS A 1002 -2.08 -50.16 -37.31
CA HIS A 1002 -2.63 -51.11 -38.29
C HIS A 1002 -1.67 -51.36 -39.49
N GLU A 1003 -2.04 -52.29 -40.37
CA GLU A 1003 -1.27 -52.63 -41.59
C GLU A 1003 -1.91 -52.05 -42.86
N ILE A 1004 -1.09 -51.40 -43.71
CA ILE A 1004 -1.43 -51.01 -45.09
C ILE A 1004 -0.39 -51.63 -46.05
N ASP A 1005 -0.82 -52.53 -46.93
CA ASP A 1005 0.00 -53.14 -48.01
C ASP A 1005 1.41 -53.63 -47.56
N GLY A 1006 1.51 -54.25 -46.36
CA GLY A 1006 2.76 -54.77 -45.79
C GLY A 1006 3.63 -53.73 -45.05
N TRP A 1007 3.10 -52.53 -44.81
CA TRP A 1007 3.67 -51.51 -43.93
C TRP A 1007 2.80 -51.37 -42.68
N TYR A 1008 3.44 -51.23 -41.53
CA TYR A 1008 2.78 -50.95 -40.27
C TYR A 1008 2.79 -49.45 -40.02
N ARG A 1009 1.59 -48.84 -39.87
CA ARG A 1009 1.44 -47.53 -39.25
C ARG A 1009 1.75 -47.69 -37.77
N ILE A 1010 2.64 -46.87 -37.24
CA ILE A 1010 3.07 -46.95 -35.84
C ILE A 1010 2.72 -45.66 -35.09
N GLN A 1011 2.64 -45.76 -33.78
CA GLN A 1011 2.71 -44.61 -32.88
C GLN A 1011 4.19 -44.33 -32.59
N HIS A 1012 4.63 -43.10 -32.84
CA HIS A 1012 6.01 -42.67 -32.68
C HIS A 1012 6.03 -41.24 -32.17
N ASP A 1013 6.24 -41.06 -30.86
CA ASP A 1013 5.93 -39.80 -30.18
C ASP A 1013 6.83 -38.63 -30.62
N ASP A 1014 8.08 -38.89 -31.04
CA ASP A 1014 9.01 -37.86 -31.53
C ASP A 1014 8.71 -37.28 -32.93
N VAL A 1015 7.67 -37.76 -33.64
CA VAL A 1015 7.38 -37.33 -35.02
C VAL A 1015 5.93 -36.88 -35.16
N SER A 1016 5.74 -35.61 -35.50
CA SER A 1016 4.42 -35.08 -35.83
C SER A 1016 3.92 -35.65 -37.17
N GLY A 1017 2.81 -36.37 -37.14
CA GLY A 1017 2.16 -36.96 -38.32
C GLY A 1017 2.20 -38.49 -38.35
N PRO A 1018 1.51 -39.12 -39.32
CA PRO A 1018 1.46 -40.57 -39.45
C PRO A 1018 2.82 -41.14 -39.86
N THR A 1019 3.29 -42.14 -39.11
CA THR A 1019 4.58 -42.78 -39.34
C THR A 1019 4.45 -44.25 -39.68
N TYR A 1020 5.29 -44.72 -40.59
CA TYR A 1020 5.21 -46.07 -41.17
C TYR A 1020 6.57 -46.78 -41.17
N VAL A 1021 6.54 -48.07 -40.86
CA VAL A 1021 7.69 -48.99 -40.96
C VAL A 1021 7.34 -50.22 -41.79
N SER A 1022 8.36 -50.91 -42.33
CA SER A 1022 8.12 -52.13 -43.10
C SER A 1022 7.83 -53.31 -42.16
N GLY A 1023 6.64 -53.91 -42.27
CA GLY A 1023 6.22 -54.98 -41.37
C GLY A 1023 7.06 -56.26 -41.47
N SER A 1024 7.81 -56.43 -42.56
CA SER A 1024 8.76 -57.55 -42.72
C SER A 1024 10.02 -57.46 -41.86
N LEU A 1025 10.21 -56.38 -41.09
CA LEU A 1025 11.34 -56.15 -40.20
C LEU A 1025 10.86 -55.92 -38.75
N VAL A 1026 9.71 -56.51 -38.39
CA VAL A 1026 9.05 -56.38 -37.10
C VAL A 1026 8.59 -57.76 -36.63
N THR A 1027 8.74 -58.05 -35.34
CA THR A 1027 8.44 -59.35 -34.71
C THR A 1027 7.56 -59.19 -33.47
N ASN A 1028 6.89 -60.25 -33.03
CA ASN A 1028 5.96 -60.21 -31.88
C ASN A 1028 6.63 -60.37 -30.50
N GLY A 1029 7.97 -60.46 -30.45
CA GLY A 1029 8.74 -60.60 -29.22
C GLY A 1029 10.15 -60.04 -29.41
N ASN A 1030 10.81 -59.64 -28.33
CA ASN A 1030 12.12 -59.01 -28.39
C ASN A 1030 13.14 -59.95 -29.06
N PRO A 1031 13.79 -59.55 -30.18
CA PRO A 1031 14.77 -60.39 -30.86
C PRO A 1031 16.01 -60.75 -30.02
N ASP A 1032 16.28 -60.02 -28.93
CA ASP A 1032 17.48 -60.22 -28.11
C ASP A 1032 17.29 -61.20 -26.94
N ASP A 1033 16.05 -61.64 -26.65
CA ASP A 1033 15.71 -62.56 -25.55
C ASP A 1033 15.75 -64.06 -25.96
N GLN A 1034 16.68 -64.45 -26.86
CA GLN A 1034 16.78 -65.84 -27.35
C GLN A 1034 17.64 -66.74 -26.44
N VAL A 1035 17.10 -67.91 -26.08
CA VAL A 1035 17.79 -68.96 -25.32
C VAL A 1035 18.73 -69.76 -26.22
N GLN A 1036 20.00 -69.89 -25.82
CA GLN A 1036 21.01 -70.64 -26.56
C GLN A 1036 21.14 -72.08 -26.06
N ILE A 1037 20.62 -73.06 -26.83
CA ILE A 1037 20.64 -74.48 -26.46
C ILE A 1037 21.74 -75.23 -27.24
N PHE A 1038 22.75 -75.74 -26.54
CA PHE A 1038 23.84 -76.51 -27.13
C PHE A 1038 23.60 -78.01 -27.02
N ILE A 1039 23.44 -78.70 -28.15
CA ILE A 1039 23.18 -80.14 -28.22
C ILE A 1039 24.47 -80.90 -28.57
N ASP A 1040 24.84 -81.89 -27.76
CA ASP A 1040 26.06 -82.69 -27.93
C ASP A 1040 25.73 -84.17 -28.23
N PRO A 1041 25.72 -84.59 -29.51
CA PRO A 1041 25.54 -86.01 -29.84
C PRO A 1041 26.80 -86.80 -29.44
N GLY A 1042 26.66 -87.71 -28.49
CA GLY A 1042 27.77 -88.49 -27.93
C GLY A 1042 28.59 -89.25 -28.97
N HIS A 1043 29.87 -89.54 -28.64
CA HIS A 1043 30.79 -90.35 -29.46
C HIS A 1043 31.05 -89.78 -30.88
N GLY A 1044 31.47 -90.62 -31.82
CA GLY A 1044 31.66 -90.24 -33.23
C GLY A 1044 32.89 -90.83 -33.91
N ALA A 1045 32.85 -90.97 -35.23
CA ALA A 1045 33.85 -91.56 -36.12
C ALA A 1045 34.44 -92.90 -35.63
N HIS A 1046 35.53 -92.84 -34.86
CA HIS A 1046 36.30 -94.00 -34.40
C HIS A 1046 35.89 -94.49 -33.00
N ASP A 1047 35.14 -93.69 -32.26
CA ASP A 1047 34.43 -94.10 -31.06
C ASP A 1047 32.98 -94.41 -31.43
N SER A 1048 32.58 -95.68 -31.26
CA SER A 1048 31.23 -96.14 -31.58
C SER A 1048 30.21 -95.86 -30.48
N GLY A 1049 30.67 -95.54 -29.27
CA GLY A 1049 29.89 -95.73 -28.05
C GLY A 1049 29.49 -97.19 -27.84
N GLY A 1050 28.38 -97.38 -27.13
CA GLY A 1050 27.67 -98.64 -26.96
C GLY A 1050 27.33 -99.30 -28.29
N THR A 1051 27.36 -100.63 -28.30
CA THR A 1051 27.04 -101.44 -29.49
C THR A 1051 26.16 -102.61 -29.10
N GLY A 1052 24.99 -102.73 -29.73
CA GLY A 1052 23.99 -103.74 -29.39
C GLY A 1052 23.01 -103.92 -30.53
N ASN A 1053 22.45 -105.13 -30.67
CA ASN A 1053 21.37 -105.44 -31.63
C ASN A 1053 21.60 -105.08 -33.12
N GLY A 1054 22.83 -104.74 -33.51
CA GLY A 1054 23.20 -104.29 -34.86
C GLY A 1054 23.32 -102.77 -35.01
N LEU A 1055 23.09 -102.02 -33.94
CA LEU A 1055 23.18 -100.57 -33.83
C LEU A 1055 24.53 -100.12 -33.24
N LEU A 1056 24.93 -98.91 -33.57
CA LEU A 1056 26.06 -98.17 -32.98
C LEU A 1056 25.51 -96.89 -32.36
N GLU A 1057 25.83 -96.63 -31.09
CA GLU A 1057 25.29 -95.47 -30.36
C GLU A 1057 25.56 -94.15 -31.09
N LYS A 1058 26.81 -93.95 -31.57
CA LYS A 1058 27.21 -92.74 -32.29
C LYS A 1058 26.32 -92.37 -33.50
N ASP A 1059 25.70 -93.35 -34.14
CA ASP A 1059 24.85 -93.16 -35.33
C ASP A 1059 23.42 -92.82 -34.89
N VAL A 1060 22.93 -93.53 -33.86
CA VAL A 1060 21.58 -93.37 -33.29
C VAL A 1060 21.42 -92.01 -32.60
N VAL A 1061 22.39 -91.61 -31.77
CA VAL A 1061 22.30 -90.34 -31.03
C VAL A 1061 22.47 -89.13 -31.95
N LEU A 1062 23.18 -89.27 -33.07
CA LEU A 1062 23.28 -88.21 -34.09
C LEU A 1062 21.93 -87.98 -34.77
N ASP A 1063 21.25 -89.05 -35.20
CA ASP A 1063 19.95 -88.98 -35.88
C ASP A 1063 18.89 -88.32 -34.97
N ILE A 1064 18.82 -88.75 -33.71
CA ILE A 1064 17.91 -88.18 -32.68
C ILE A 1064 18.22 -86.69 -32.45
N SER A 1065 19.50 -86.32 -32.29
CA SER A 1065 19.90 -84.96 -31.95
C SER A 1065 19.71 -83.97 -33.10
N LEU A 1066 19.92 -84.42 -34.35
CA LEU A 1066 19.65 -83.59 -35.54
C LEU A 1066 18.17 -83.26 -35.64
N HIS A 1067 17.29 -84.24 -35.41
CA HIS A 1067 15.85 -84.01 -35.42
C HIS A 1067 15.39 -83.15 -34.22
N ALA A 1068 16.03 -83.28 -33.06
CA ALA A 1068 15.74 -82.41 -31.91
C ALA A 1068 16.11 -80.93 -32.20
N ALA A 1069 17.24 -80.69 -32.87
CA ALA A 1069 17.63 -79.34 -33.30
C ALA A 1069 16.64 -78.78 -34.34
N GLU A 1070 16.30 -79.56 -35.38
CA GLU A 1070 15.33 -79.19 -36.43
C GLU A 1070 13.96 -78.79 -35.83
N VAL A 1071 13.45 -79.54 -34.84
CA VAL A 1071 12.16 -79.21 -34.20
C VAL A 1071 12.24 -77.93 -33.37
N LEU A 1072 13.33 -77.70 -32.62
CA LEU A 1072 13.52 -76.44 -31.88
C LEU A 1072 13.62 -75.24 -32.84
N GLU A 1073 14.47 -75.35 -33.87
CA GLU A 1073 14.73 -74.28 -34.84
C GLU A 1073 13.53 -73.97 -35.76
N GLU A 1074 12.67 -74.94 -36.09
CA GLU A 1074 11.50 -74.73 -36.95
C GLU A 1074 10.22 -74.40 -36.19
N GLU A 1075 9.95 -75.03 -35.04
CA GLU A 1075 8.65 -74.96 -34.35
C GLU A 1075 8.59 -74.05 -33.12
N TYR A 1076 9.72 -73.51 -32.62
CA TYR A 1076 9.73 -72.65 -31.43
C TYR A 1076 10.33 -71.25 -31.67
N HIS A 1077 9.75 -70.23 -31.03
CA HIS A 1077 10.31 -68.88 -30.94
C HIS A 1077 11.32 -68.79 -29.77
N GLY A 1078 12.16 -67.75 -29.76
CA GLY A 1078 13.04 -67.46 -28.62
C GLY A 1078 14.17 -68.48 -28.39
N VAL A 1079 14.61 -69.22 -29.42
CA VAL A 1079 15.67 -70.22 -29.29
C VAL A 1079 16.63 -70.21 -30.48
N ASP A 1080 17.92 -70.29 -30.17
CA ASP A 1080 19.02 -70.59 -31.10
C ASP A 1080 19.65 -71.93 -30.69
N VAL A 1081 20.10 -72.73 -31.66
CA VAL A 1081 20.62 -74.09 -31.42
C VAL A 1081 21.98 -74.28 -32.07
N MET A 1082 22.95 -74.72 -31.27
CA MET A 1082 24.26 -75.13 -31.78
C MET A 1082 24.53 -76.58 -31.42
N MET A 1083 25.11 -77.33 -32.36
CA MET A 1083 25.47 -78.73 -32.14
C MET A 1083 26.98 -78.93 -32.02
N SER A 1084 27.43 -79.84 -31.16
CA SER A 1084 28.86 -80.21 -31.13
C SER A 1084 29.29 -80.83 -32.46
N ARG A 1085 28.47 -81.71 -33.02
CA ARG A 1085 28.66 -82.30 -34.35
C ARG A 1085 27.33 -82.48 -35.07
N THR A 1086 27.32 -82.21 -36.37
CA THR A 1086 26.20 -82.53 -37.28
C THR A 1086 26.52 -83.72 -38.20
N THR A 1087 27.72 -84.30 -38.06
CA THR A 1087 28.18 -85.45 -38.87
C THR A 1087 28.84 -86.55 -38.03
N ASP A 1088 29.26 -87.66 -38.68
CA ASP A 1088 30.02 -88.74 -38.05
C ASP A 1088 31.52 -88.37 -37.87
N GLU A 1089 31.76 -87.38 -37.01
CA GLU A 1089 33.10 -86.93 -36.62
C GLU A 1089 33.35 -87.12 -35.12
N PHE A 1090 34.62 -87.29 -34.74
CA PHE A 1090 35.00 -87.44 -33.33
C PHE A 1090 35.49 -86.12 -32.76
N ILE A 1091 34.84 -85.65 -31.70
CA ILE A 1091 35.23 -84.48 -30.92
C ILE A 1091 35.61 -84.93 -29.51
N GLU A 1092 36.74 -84.44 -29.00
CA GLU A 1092 37.23 -84.75 -27.66
C GLU A 1092 36.28 -84.21 -26.57
N LEU A 1093 36.20 -84.88 -25.43
CA LEU A 1093 35.26 -84.52 -24.35
C LEU A 1093 35.50 -83.13 -23.73
N GLN A 1094 36.70 -82.57 -23.91
CA GLN A 1094 37.01 -81.20 -23.48
C GLN A 1094 36.57 -80.17 -24.52
N ASP A 1095 36.74 -80.49 -25.80
CA ASP A 1095 36.41 -79.59 -26.91
C ASP A 1095 34.88 -79.39 -27.03
N ARG A 1096 34.08 -80.45 -26.76
CA ARG A 1096 32.60 -80.35 -26.70
C ARG A 1096 32.12 -79.32 -25.69
N ALA A 1097 32.71 -79.32 -24.49
CA ALA A 1097 32.40 -78.36 -23.44
C ALA A 1097 32.94 -76.97 -23.78
N ALA A 1098 34.13 -76.87 -24.39
CA ALA A 1098 34.69 -75.61 -24.84
C ALA A 1098 33.82 -74.92 -25.90
N MET A 1099 33.31 -75.67 -26.90
CA MET A 1099 32.40 -75.14 -27.92
C MET A 1099 31.14 -74.49 -27.33
N ALA A 1100 30.52 -75.16 -26.35
CA ALA A 1100 29.35 -74.62 -25.65
C ALA A 1100 29.69 -73.35 -24.84
N ASN A 1101 30.82 -73.37 -24.13
CA ASN A 1101 31.27 -72.24 -23.31
C ASN A 1101 31.67 -71.03 -24.17
N ASP A 1102 32.32 -71.26 -25.32
CA ASP A 1102 32.80 -70.23 -26.24
C ASP A 1102 31.66 -69.58 -27.05
N TRP A 1103 30.58 -70.31 -27.31
CA TRP A 1103 29.36 -69.76 -27.93
C TRP A 1103 28.55 -68.91 -26.95
N GLY A 1104 28.56 -69.27 -25.66
CA GLY A 1104 27.80 -68.58 -24.62
C GLY A 1104 26.52 -69.31 -24.17
N ALA A 1105 26.37 -70.59 -24.52
CA ALA A 1105 25.10 -71.33 -24.36
C ALA A 1105 24.51 -71.23 -22.95
N ASP A 1106 23.18 -71.09 -22.86
CA ASP A 1106 22.43 -71.13 -21.60
C ASP A 1106 22.24 -72.57 -21.08
N TYR A 1107 22.13 -73.53 -22.00
CA TYR A 1107 21.92 -74.94 -21.67
C TYR A 1107 22.76 -75.89 -22.53
N PHE A 1108 23.37 -76.88 -21.88
CA PHE A 1108 24.13 -77.95 -22.54
C PHE A 1108 23.43 -79.30 -22.39
N VAL A 1109 23.17 -79.98 -23.50
CA VAL A 1109 22.40 -81.23 -23.56
C VAL A 1109 23.19 -82.30 -24.31
N SER A 1110 23.83 -83.22 -23.58
CA SER A 1110 24.54 -84.35 -24.19
C SER A 1110 23.61 -85.55 -24.36
N VAL A 1111 23.56 -86.13 -25.57
CA VAL A 1111 22.61 -87.19 -25.93
C VAL A 1111 23.34 -88.52 -26.16
N HIS A 1112 22.91 -89.55 -25.43
CA HIS A 1112 23.56 -90.86 -25.30
C HIS A 1112 22.54 -92.02 -25.27
N ASN A 1113 23.01 -93.26 -25.52
CA ASN A 1113 22.23 -94.49 -25.34
C ASN A 1113 23.04 -95.59 -24.63
N ASN A 1114 22.63 -95.92 -23.40
CA ASN A 1114 23.38 -96.75 -22.48
C ASN A 1114 23.50 -98.22 -22.92
N ALA A 1115 24.42 -98.98 -22.31
CA ALA A 1115 24.57 -100.41 -22.55
C ALA A 1115 24.92 -101.16 -21.25
N PHE A 1116 24.11 -102.16 -20.88
CA PHE A 1116 24.36 -102.96 -19.68
C PHE A 1116 23.98 -104.43 -19.86
N ASN A 1117 24.84 -105.15 -20.59
CA ASN A 1117 24.81 -106.59 -20.84
C ASN A 1117 23.50 -107.14 -21.45
N GLY A 1118 22.67 -106.25 -22.02
CA GLY A 1118 21.37 -106.55 -22.61
C GLY A 1118 20.27 -106.92 -21.61
N SER A 1119 20.39 -106.50 -20.34
CA SER A 1119 19.37 -106.78 -19.31
C SER A 1119 18.77 -105.55 -18.63
N ALA A 1120 19.42 -104.39 -18.68
CA ALA A 1120 18.79 -103.12 -18.28
C ALA A 1120 18.04 -102.51 -19.48
N SER A 1121 16.99 -101.73 -19.20
CA SER A 1121 16.23 -100.95 -20.18
C SER A 1121 15.71 -99.65 -19.56
N GLY A 1122 15.38 -98.70 -20.42
CA GLY A 1122 14.68 -97.46 -20.10
C GLY A 1122 15.57 -96.23 -19.93
N PHE A 1123 14.95 -95.11 -19.54
CA PHE A 1123 15.53 -93.77 -19.57
C PHE A 1123 16.22 -93.38 -18.26
N GLU A 1124 17.38 -92.73 -18.33
CA GLU A 1124 18.04 -92.06 -17.21
C GLU A 1124 18.63 -90.69 -17.63
N SER A 1125 18.70 -89.74 -16.69
CA SER A 1125 19.39 -88.45 -16.91
C SER A 1125 20.47 -88.23 -15.85
N PHE A 1126 21.49 -87.46 -16.20
CA PHE A 1126 22.64 -87.18 -15.36
C PHE A 1126 23.00 -85.69 -15.36
N ILE A 1127 23.29 -85.15 -14.18
CA ILE A 1127 24.02 -83.88 -14.00
C ILE A 1127 25.37 -84.14 -13.31
N PHE A 1128 26.21 -83.11 -13.17
CA PHE A 1128 27.49 -83.27 -12.49
C PHE A 1128 27.32 -83.56 -10.98
N ASN A 1129 28.04 -84.54 -10.43
CA ASN A 1129 28.03 -84.89 -9.00
C ASN A 1129 28.91 -84.03 -8.08
N GLY A 1130 29.36 -82.86 -8.56
CA GLY A 1130 29.99 -81.83 -7.75
C GLY A 1130 28.98 -80.76 -7.30
N ASN A 1131 29.44 -79.50 -7.28
CA ASN A 1131 28.55 -78.36 -7.05
C ASN A 1131 27.95 -77.91 -8.39
N VAL A 1132 26.63 -77.75 -8.43
CA VAL A 1132 25.84 -77.32 -9.60
C VAL A 1132 24.86 -76.21 -9.16
N SER A 1133 24.32 -75.44 -10.11
CA SER A 1133 23.28 -74.44 -9.81
C SER A 1133 21.95 -75.09 -9.47
N ASN A 1134 21.06 -74.37 -8.76
CA ASN A 1134 19.67 -74.80 -8.58
C ASN A 1134 18.98 -74.97 -9.95
N THR A 1135 19.24 -74.04 -10.89
CA THR A 1135 18.77 -74.11 -12.28
C THR A 1135 19.15 -75.44 -12.96
N THR A 1136 20.37 -75.95 -12.76
CA THR A 1136 20.76 -77.27 -13.31
C THR A 1136 19.91 -78.40 -12.72
N ILE A 1137 19.53 -78.32 -11.44
CA ILE A 1137 18.68 -79.33 -10.77
C ILE A 1137 17.22 -79.21 -11.25
N GLU A 1138 16.70 -77.99 -11.38
CA GLU A 1138 15.35 -77.67 -11.86
C GLU A 1138 15.17 -78.11 -13.32
N LYS A 1139 16.09 -77.71 -14.21
CA LYS A 1139 16.08 -78.11 -15.63
C LYS A 1139 16.34 -79.60 -15.82
N GLN A 1140 17.12 -80.26 -14.94
CA GLN A 1140 17.16 -81.74 -14.91
C GLN A 1140 15.80 -82.33 -14.59
N GLN A 1141 15.09 -81.77 -13.61
CA GLN A 1141 13.79 -82.26 -13.20
C GLN A 1141 12.73 -82.10 -14.29
N GLU A 1142 12.65 -80.92 -14.92
CA GLU A 1142 11.70 -80.61 -15.98
C GLU A 1142 11.92 -81.50 -17.21
N VAL A 1143 13.14 -81.50 -17.78
CA VAL A 1143 13.48 -82.31 -18.96
C VAL A 1143 13.29 -83.81 -18.67
N HIS A 1144 13.73 -84.30 -17.51
CA HIS A 1144 13.59 -85.71 -17.18
C HIS A 1144 12.13 -86.12 -16.96
N GLN A 1145 11.31 -85.30 -16.29
CA GLN A 1145 9.89 -85.62 -16.09
C GLN A 1145 9.11 -85.57 -17.40
N TYR A 1146 9.40 -84.62 -18.30
CA TYR A 1146 8.76 -84.58 -19.62
C TYR A 1146 9.07 -85.86 -20.42
N ILE A 1147 10.36 -86.17 -20.63
CA ILE A 1147 10.78 -87.34 -21.40
C ILE A 1147 10.26 -88.65 -20.75
N ALA A 1148 10.29 -88.79 -19.43
CA ALA A 1148 9.81 -89.98 -18.74
C ALA A 1148 8.27 -90.17 -18.77
N ASN A 1149 7.50 -89.10 -19.04
CA ASN A 1149 6.05 -89.17 -19.17
C ASN A 1149 5.62 -89.51 -20.61
N GLU A 1150 6.29 -88.95 -21.62
CA GLU A 1150 5.97 -89.17 -23.04
C GLU A 1150 6.57 -90.49 -23.58
N LEU A 1151 7.73 -90.91 -23.08
CA LEU A 1151 8.38 -92.15 -23.50
C LEU A 1151 7.82 -93.37 -22.74
N ASP A 1152 7.20 -94.33 -23.45
CA ASP A 1152 6.72 -95.62 -22.90
C ASP A 1152 7.88 -96.59 -22.58
N ALA A 1153 8.77 -96.15 -21.68
CA ALA A 1153 9.94 -96.86 -21.23
C ALA A 1153 10.05 -96.86 -19.70
N ASN A 1154 10.90 -97.72 -19.15
CA ASN A 1154 11.09 -97.80 -17.71
C ASN A 1154 11.90 -96.57 -17.21
N ASP A 1155 11.28 -95.66 -16.48
CA ASP A 1155 12.00 -94.61 -15.74
C ASP A 1155 13.04 -95.23 -14.77
N ARG A 1156 14.30 -94.79 -14.90
CA ARG A 1156 15.46 -95.21 -14.09
C ARG A 1156 15.98 -94.09 -13.18
N GLY A 1157 15.32 -92.92 -13.21
CA GLY A 1157 15.51 -91.77 -12.35
C GLY A 1157 16.63 -90.83 -12.77
N MET A 1158 16.53 -89.60 -12.24
CA MET A 1158 17.57 -88.57 -12.24
C MET A 1158 18.77 -89.00 -11.40
N LYS A 1159 19.97 -88.76 -11.92
CA LYS A 1159 21.24 -89.16 -11.30
C LYS A 1159 22.26 -88.04 -11.36
N GLN A 1160 23.38 -88.25 -10.67
CA GLN A 1160 24.54 -87.37 -10.72
C GLN A 1160 25.81 -88.19 -10.92
N GLU A 1161 26.64 -87.84 -11.89
CA GLU A 1161 27.90 -88.52 -12.18
C GLU A 1161 29.05 -87.55 -12.52
N ASN A 1162 30.28 -88.05 -12.52
CA ASN A 1162 31.48 -87.24 -12.77
C ASN A 1162 31.87 -87.20 -14.27
N PHE A 1163 30.89 -87.09 -15.16
CA PHE A 1163 31.12 -87.06 -16.61
C PHE A 1163 31.87 -85.79 -17.04
N SER A 1164 32.73 -85.93 -18.06
CA SER A 1164 33.67 -84.85 -18.39
C SER A 1164 33.03 -83.65 -19.06
N VAL A 1165 31.98 -83.85 -19.85
CA VAL A 1165 31.25 -82.75 -20.49
C VAL A 1165 30.54 -81.91 -19.42
N LEU A 1166 29.73 -82.56 -18.57
CA LEU A 1166 28.97 -81.93 -17.47
C LEU A 1166 29.81 -81.19 -16.43
N ARG A 1167 31.06 -81.61 -16.21
CA ARG A 1167 31.98 -80.97 -15.25
C ARG A 1167 32.72 -79.77 -15.84
N ASN A 1168 32.89 -79.73 -17.16
CA ASN A 1168 33.75 -78.75 -17.84
C ASN A 1168 32.94 -77.63 -18.54
N THR A 1169 31.63 -77.79 -18.65
CA THR A 1169 30.67 -76.76 -19.06
C THR A 1169 30.49 -75.70 -17.97
N THR A 1170 30.28 -74.44 -18.35
CA THR A 1170 30.06 -73.31 -17.41
C THR A 1170 28.59 -72.97 -17.20
N MET A 1171 27.72 -73.38 -18.11
CA MET A 1171 26.27 -73.23 -18.05
C MET A 1171 25.57 -74.43 -17.40
N SER A 1172 24.23 -74.39 -17.29
CA SER A 1172 23.47 -75.53 -16.80
C SER A 1172 23.56 -76.70 -17.79
N ALA A 1173 23.86 -77.91 -17.30
CA ALA A 1173 24.26 -79.03 -18.16
C ALA A 1173 23.63 -80.36 -17.75
N ILE A 1174 23.08 -81.09 -18.73
CA ILE A 1174 22.46 -82.41 -18.59
C ILE A 1174 23.03 -83.41 -19.61
N LEU A 1175 23.07 -84.69 -19.23
CA LEU A 1175 23.30 -85.81 -20.14
C LEU A 1175 22.08 -86.75 -20.09
N LEU A 1176 21.56 -87.08 -21.26
CA LEU A 1176 20.39 -87.92 -21.47
C LEU A 1176 20.82 -89.29 -21.98
N GLU A 1177 20.56 -90.33 -21.21
CA GLU A 1177 20.70 -91.73 -21.61
C GLU A 1177 19.30 -92.24 -22.00
N LEU A 1178 18.87 -91.95 -23.23
CA LEU A 1178 17.46 -92.08 -23.64
C LEU A 1178 16.91 -93.50 -23.48
N LEU A 1179 17.68 -94.51 -23.91
CA LEU A 1179 17.32 -95.93 -23.92
C LEU A 1179 18.59 -96.81 -23.95
N PHE A 1180 18.46 -98.13 -23.71
CA PHE A 1180 19.59 -99.07 -23.70
C PHE A 1180 19.79 -99.78 -25.05
N ILE A 1181 20.86 -99.44 -25.78
CA ILE A 1181 21.14 -99.96 -27.13
C ILE A 1181 21.38 -101.48 -27.19
N ASP A 1182 21.83 -102.09 -26.08
CA ASP A 1182 22.04 -103.53 -25.98
C ASP A 1182 20.82 -104.32 -25.48
N ASN A 1183 19.74 -103.65 -25.06
CA ASN A 1183 18.47 -104.28 -24.75
C ASN A 1183 17.64 -104.55 -26.01
N ALA A 1184 16.99 -105.71 -26.07
CA ALA A 1184 16.22 -106.11 -27.25
C ALA A 1184 14.91 -105.33 -27.45
N VAL A 1185 14.32 -104.75 -26.39
CA VAL A 1185 13.06 -103.97 -26.47
C VAL A 1185 13.36 -102.54 -26.89
N ASP A 1186 14.22 -101.85 -26.13
CA ASP A 1186 14.70 -100.49 -26.40
C ASP A 1186 15.29 -100.35 -27.83
N ALA A 1187 15.99 -101.38 -28.31
CA ALA A 1187 16.53 -101.41 -29.67
C ALA A 1187 15.47 -101.54 -30.79
N GLU A 1188 14.21 -101.89 -30.49
CA GLU A 1188 13.12 -101.82 -31.48
C GLU A 1188 12.81 -100.34 -31.81
N THR A 1189 12.73 -99.48 -30.80
CA THR A 1189 12.58 -98.02 -30.97
C THR A 1189 13.82 -97.42 -31.63
N LEU A 1190 15.01 -97.58 -31.01
CA LEU A 1190 16.28 -97.00 -31.50
C LEU A 1190 16.66 -97.48 -32.92
N GLY A 1191 16.26 -98.69 -33.30
CA GLY A 1191 16.56 -99.25 -34.63
C GLY A 1191 15.65 -98.71 -35.75
N SER A 1192 14.50 -98.15 -35.42
CA SER A 1192 13.55 -97.57 -36.39
C SER A 1192 13.82 -96.09 -36.65
N ALA A 1193 13.47 -95.58 -37.84
CA ALA A 1193 13.55 -94.13 -38.10
C ALA A 1193 12.45 -93.39 -37.31
N GLU A 1194 11.19 -93.84 -37.44
CA GLU A 1194 10.02 -93.31 -36.72
C GLU A 1194 10.25 -93.18 -35.21
N GLY A 1195 10.85 -94.17 -34.55
CA GLY A 1195 11.17 -94.10 -33.12
C GLY A 1195 12.36 -93.19 -32.76
N ARG A 1196 13.24 -92.85 -33.71
CA ARG A 1196 14.30 -91.83 -33.51
C ARG A 1196 13.77 -90.42 -33.77
N ASP A 1197 12.88 -90.26 -34.76
CA ASP A 1197 12.14 -89.02 -35.00
C ASP A 1197 11.25 -88.69 -33.77
N GLU A 1198 10.57 -89.70 -33.21
CA GLU A 1198 9.79 -89.58 -31.96
C GLU A 1198 10.67 -89.18 -30.77
N LEU A 1199 11.81 -89.85 -30.55
CA LEU A 1199 12.77 -89.48 -29.50
C LEU A 1199 13.36 -88.07 -29.71
N GLY A 1200 13.61 -87.65 -30.94
CA GLY A 1200 14.10 -86.30 -31.27
C GLY A 1200 13.07 -85.24 -30.90
N ARG A 1201 11.80 -85.43 -31.27
CA ARG A 1201 10.72 -84.51 -30.91
C ARG A 1201 10.44 -84.48 -29.41
N ILE A 1202 10.37 -85.64 -28.74
CA ILE A 1202 10.21 -85.70 -27.28
C ILE A 1202 11.37 -84.97 -26.58
N THR A 1203 12.60 -85.03 -27.14
CA THR A 1203 13.73 -84.27 -26.61
C THR A 1203 13.58 -82.77 -26.86
N ALA A 1204 13.21 -82.34 -28.07
CA ALA A 1204 12.95 -80.94 -28.39
C ALA A 1204 11.85 -80.32 -27.53
N ASP A 1205 10.67 -80.95 -27.49
CA ASP A 1205 9.51 -80.47 -26.74
C ASP A 1205 9.80 -80.44 -25.22
N ALA A 1206 10.62 -81.36 -24.70
CA ALA A 1206 11.10 -81.34 -23.32
C ALA A 1206 12.04 -80.16 -23.02
N LEU A 1207 12.91 -79.80 -23.97
CA LEU A 1207 13.82 -78.67 -23.85
C LEU A 1207 13.07 -77.34 -23.96
N ALA A 1208 12.13 -77.24 -24.89
CA ALA A 1208 11.25 -76.08 -25.03
C ALA A 1208 10.37 -75.87 -23.81
N HIS A 1209 9.78 -76.93 -23.27
CA HIS A 1209 9.04 -76.87 -22.00
C HIS A 1209 9.94 -76.44 -20.83
N ALA A 1210 11.17 -76.94 -20.77
CA ALA A 1210 12.12 -76.56 -19.73
C ALA A 1210 12.69 -75.14 -19.91
N TRP A 1211 12.40 -74.41 -20.99
CA TRP A 1211 12.82 -73.02 -21.17
C TRP A 1211 11.65 -72.07 -21.45
N ASP A 1212 10.42 -72.52 -21.16
CA ASP A 1212 9.16 -71.78 -21.36
C ASP A 1212 9.04 -71.17 -22.77
N LEU A 1213 9.56 -71.87 -23.80
CA LEU A 1213 9.58 -71.38 -25.18
C LEU A 1213 8.19 -71.44 -25.82
N ASP A 1214 7.77 -70.32 -26.43
CA ASP A 1214 6.54 -70.24 -27.21
C ASP A 1214 6.67 -70.98 -28.55
N ARG A 1215 5.60 -71.68 -28.95
CA ARG A 1215 5.52 -72.36 -30.25
C ARG A 1215 5.15 -71.35 -31.36
N ARG A 1216 5.70 -71.54 -32.57
CA ARG A 1216 5.42 -70.71 -33.76
C ARG A 1216 4.02 -70.93 -34.35
#